data_AF-A0A7D8UYM6-F1
#
_entry.id   AF-A0A7D8UYM6-F1
#
_cell.length_a   1.000
_cell.length_b   1.000
_cell.length_c   1.000
_cell.angle_alpha   90.00
_cell.angle_beta   90.00
_cell.angle_gamma   90.00
#
_symmetry.space_group_name_H-M   'P 1'
#
loop_
_entity.id
_entity.type
_entity.pdbx_description
1 polymer ?
#
loop_
_entity_poly.entity_id
_entity_poly.type
_entity_poly.pdbx_seq_one_letter_code
_entity_poly.pdbx_strand_id
1 'polypeptide(L)'
;MNFDELVAWAIFLGYFGIIFGSFGFVAASIVSERKAVDLLAGRPFVFARVAFGALLCTWYCELIDTQWSYVSYENHNPGATYGEWLVGTSLFEQAWRAVCVGDAQWWWSSWICTAAILFTAIIWHQCIARGIKYPVAYMIFGQLVAISVAIALFITAVFMHSPLEPARRPKATLPLWSTLLAALGVMYVMPQYANTPTFMYALGAIHGAVVLPLFVIPKSTAGAALALPYKVFIPLVLALAGVIHWDNTKRVIENLPASESSWSEYLGWIIVSHPAQGSVSLDVIWVGITFVLWFVCYGPLYAVMLKTALVGIVVGVAAARALGVNWLFIGSLFPIAGLLAFASIAVLLSKAQSGNAAKRAAILSKIGVIEYGVIPGTTSQPPRMAKKRTVVGFWHPFCNSGGGGERVLWTAIAWLQRVHPDVISLVYSGDYPEASKEDILQRVKDRFEIELDGKRIQFVPLPSRYLVSDSYWKRFTLLGQSFGSIYLAWEGLCGKDGAWGDIFIDSMGYAFTLPFVRLLTGGSVAIGTYTHYPTVSSDMVNRVRLRQEGIENAGASKSALRTWVKLAYYAIFTRLYALSLLFSEYTMTNSSWTQAHIKSLLTFGRSSFGAGLLLLDDKAQEMREKRGESTREDRAKCEVVFPPCDTKELSALGNLDKREPTLVSLAQFRCVALHLSRHAS
;
A
#
# COMPACT_ATOMS: atom_id res chain seq x y z
N MET A 1 -43.08 -36.41 -34.92
CA MET A 1 -43.20 -35.20 -34.09
C MET A 1 -44.66 -34.91 -33.82
N ASN A 2 -45.13 -35.30 -32.64
CA ASN A 2 -46.45 -34.94 -32.14
C ASN A 2 -46.46 -33.48 -31.62
N PHE A 3 -47.62 -32.99 -31.15
CA PHE A 3 -47.75 -31.61 -30.66
C PHE A 3 -46.84 -31.32 -29.46
N ASP A 4 -46.70 -32.27 -28.53
CA ASP A 4 -45.89 -32.10 -27.32
C ASP A 4 -44.40 -32.00 -27.64
N GLU A 5 -43.91 -32.81 -28.58
CA GLU A 5 -42.54 -32.68 -29.10
C GLU A 5 -42.31 -31.33 -29.78
N LEU A 6 -43.29 -30.82 -30.53
CA LEU A 6 -43.20 -29.50 -31.17
C LEU A 6 -43.10 -28.38 -30.13
N VAL A 7 -43.88 -28.46 -29.06
CA VAL A 7 -43.80 -27.52 -27.93
C VAL A 7 -42.45 -27.63 -27.23
N ALA A 8 -41.96 -28.84 -26.97
CA ALA A 8 -40.68 -29.07 -26.29
C ALA A 8 -39.51 -28.52 -27.11
N TRP A 9 -39.49 -28.74 -28.43
CA TRP A 9 -38.53 -28.13 -29.34
C TRP A 9 -38.64 -26.60 -29.37
N ALA A 10 -39.85 -26.04 -29.36
CA ALA A 10 -40.04 -24.60 -29.33
C ALA A 10 -39.51 -23.97 -28.02
N ILE A 11 -39.70 -24.63 -26.88
CA ILE A 11 -39.14 -24.20 -25.59
C ILE A 11 -37.61 -24.27 -25.62
N PHE A 12 -37.06 -25.40 -26.10
CA PHE A 12 -35.62 -25.61 -26.20
C PHE A 12 -34.95 -24.57 -27.11
N LEU A 13 -35.49 -24.33 -28.32
CA LEU A 13 -34.99 -23.31 -29.23
C LEU A 13 -35.23 -21.89 -28.68
N GLY A 14 -36.35 -21.67 -28.01
CA GLY A 14 -36.67 -20.41 -27.35
C GLY A 14 -35.66 -20.03 -26.26
N TYR A 15 -35.17 -21.01 -25.51
CA TYR A 15 -34.11 -20.84 -24.52
C TYR A 15 -32.83 -20.25 -25.15
N PHE A 16 -32.36 -20.81 -26.28
CA PHE A 16 -31.25 -20.23 -27.04
C PHE A 16 -31.57 -18.84 -27.59
N GLY A 17 -32.81 -18.60 -28.02
CA GLY A 17 -33.28 -17.27 -28.41
C GLY A 17 -33.11 -16.23 -27.30
N ILE A 18 -33.43 -16.58 -26.06
CA ILE A 18 -33.25 -15.69 -24.89
C ILE A 18 -31.75 -15.49 -24.59
N ILE A 19 -30.92 -16.53 -24.73
CA ILE A 19 -29.46 -16.41 -24.57
C ILE A 19 -28.90 -15.42 -25.59
N PHE A 20 -29.21 -15.58 -26.88
CA PHE A 20 -28.71 -14.66 -27.91
C PHE A 20 -29.27 -13.24 -27.74
N GLY A 21 -30.54 -13.11 -27.38
CA GLY A 21 -31.16 -11.82 -27.10
C GLY A 21 -30.52 -11.09 -25.91
N SER A 22 -30.32 -11.80 -24.80
CA SER A 22 -29.67 -11.24 -23.60
C SER A 22 -28.20 -10.90 -23.85
N PHE A 23 -27.46 -11.73 -24.61
CA PHE A 23 -26.11 -11.41 -25.07
C PHE A 23 -26.10 -10.14 -25.93
N GLY A 24 -27.06 -9.98 -26.84
CA GLY A 24 -27.21 -8.76 -27.65
C GLY A 24 -27.37 -7.51 -26.79
N PHE A 25 -28.22 -7.56 -25.75
CA PHE A 25 -28.38 -6.45 -24.79
C PHE A 25 -27.13 -6.21 -23.95
N VAL A 26 -26.43 -7.26 -23.50
CA VAL A 26 -25.17 -7.15 -22.76
C VAL A 26 -24.09 -6.51 -23.63
N ALA A 27 -23.90 -6.97 -24.86
CA ALA A 27 -22.96 -6.40 -25.81
C ALA A 27 -23.28 -4.93 -26.11
N ALA A 28 -24.54 -4.61 -26.38
CA ALA A 28 -25.00 -3.24 -26.60
C ALA A 28 -24.80 -2.34 -25.36
N SER A 29 -25.00 -2.90 -24.16
CA SER A 29 -24.74 -2.21 -22.90
C SER A 29 -23.26 -1.85 -22.75
N ILE A 30 -22.36 -2.81 -22.97
CA ILE A 30 -20.91 -2.65 -22.80
C ILE A 30 -20.36 -1.49 -23.65
N VAL A 31 -20.79 -1.37 -24.91
CA VAL A 31 -20.29 -0.35 -25.85
C VAL A 31 -21.16 0.90 -25.91
N SER A 32 -22.05 1.12 -24.93
CA SER A 32 -23.03 2.20 -24.99
C SER A 32 -22.43 3.60 -24.77
N GLU A 33 -21.31 3.70 -24.05
CA GLU A 33 -20.58 4.96 -23.79
C GLU A 33 -19.29 5.08 -24.61
N ARG A 34 -18.52 3.99 -24.74
CA ARG A 34 -17.22 3.94 -25.42
C ARG A 34 -17.23 3.06 -26.65
N LYS A 35 -16.28 3.29 -27.56
CA LYS A 35 -16.21 2.59 -28.84
C LYS A 35 -15.80 1.14 -28.64
N ALA A 36 -16.29 0.24 -29.50
CA ALA A 36 -15.95 -1.18 -29.43
C ALA A 36 -14.44 -1.47 -29.51
N VAL A 37 -13.66 -0.64 -30.20
CA VAL A 37 -12.19 -0.77 -30.26
C VAL A 37 -11.52 -0.67 -28.89
N ASP A 38 -12.12 0.06 -27.95
CA ASP A 38 -11.60 0.22 -26.59
C ASP A 38 -11.68 -1.09 -25.78
N LEU A 39 -12.48 -2.06 -26.23
CA LEU A 39 -12.54 -3.41 -25.65
C LEU A 39 -11.26 -4.20 -25.88
N LEU A 40 -10.50 -3.87 -26.92
CA LEU A 40 -9.27 -4.59 -27.29
C LEU A 40 -8.03 -4.07 -26.55
N ALA A 41 -8.20 -3.08 -25.66
CA ALA A 41 -7.12 -2.46 -24.92
C ALA A 41 -7.33 -2.53 -23.40
N GLY A 42 -6.21 -2.59 -22.66
CA GLY A 42 -6.18 -2.41 -21.21
C GLY A 42 -7.03 -3.42 -20.42
N ARG A 43 -7.74 -2.92 -19.40
CA ARG A 43 -8.53 -3.74 -18.45
C ARG A 43 -9.77 -4.38 -19.09
N PRO A 44 -10.59 -3.68 -19.92
CA PRO A 44 -11.71 -4.31 -20.62
C PRO A 44 -11.32 -5.58 -21.37
N PHE A 45 -10.18 -5.55 -22.07
CA PHE A 45 -9.69 -6.71 -22.83
C PHE A 45 -9.33 -7.93 -21.97
N VAL A 46 -8.86 -7.69 -20.73
CA VAL A 46 -8.58 -8.78 -19.78
C VAL A 46 -9.88 -9.49 -19.41
N PHE A 47 -10.90 -8.75 -18.99
CA PHE A 47 -12.16 -9.35 -18.52
C PHE A 47 -13.01 -9.93 -19.64
N ALA A 48 -12.92 -9.39 -20.87
CA ALA A 48 -13.54 -10.01 -22.04
C ALA A 48 -12.97 -11.40 -22.33
N ARG A 49 -11.64 -11.59 -22.19
CA ARG A 49 -10.99 -12.91 -22.35
C ARG A 49 -11.32 -13.86 -21.21
N VAL A 50 -11.44 -13.34 -19.99
CA VAL A 50 -11.90 -14.13 -18.83
C VAL A 50 -13.33 -14.63 -19.08
N ALA A 51 -14.23 -13.79 -19.57
CA ALA A 51 -15.58 -14.19 -19.93
C ALA A 51 -15.58 -15.29 -21.01
N PHE A 52 -14.73 -15.17 -22.03
CA PHE A 52 -14.59 -16.18 -23.07
C PHE A 52 -14.04 -17.52 -22.53
N GLY A 53 -13.00 -17.48 -21.69
CA GLY A 53 -12.46 -18.68 -21.06
C GLY A 53 -13.45 -19.38 -20.13
N ALA A 54 -14.16 -18.61 -19.31
CA ALA A 54 -15.23 -19.11 -18.46
C ALA A 54 -16.34 -19.78 -19.28
N LEU A 55 -16.77 -19.13 -20.38
CA LEU A 55 -17.78 -19.67 -21.29
C LEU A 55 -17.35 -21.01 -21.87
N LEU A 56 -16.13 -21.12 -22.39
CA LEU A 56 -15.63 -22.38 -22.96
C LEU A 56 -15.62 -23.51 -21.93
N CYS A 57 -15.19 -23.23 -20.69
CA CYS A 57 -15.14 -24.25 -19.64
C CYS A 57 -16.52 -24.69 -19.17
N THR A 58 -17.42 -23.76 -18.88
CA THR A 58 -18.77 -24.11 -18.37
C THR A 58 -19.60 -24.77 -19.45
N TRP A 59 -19.60 -24.23 -20.68
CA TRP A 59 -20.40 -24.79 -21.77
C TRP A 59 -19.88 -26.11 -22.31
N TYR A 60 -18.58 -26.40 -22.18
CA TYR A 60 -18.07 -27.73 -22.45
C TYR A 60 -18.78 -28.77 -21.56
N CYS A 61 -18.94 -28.49 -20.27
CA CYS A 61 -19.66 -29.37 -19.35
C CYS A 61 -21.17 -29.40 -19.61
N GLU A 62 -21.81 -28.27 -19.91
CA GLU A 62 -23.25 -28.22 -20.26
C GLU A 62 -23.59 -29.05 -21.51
N LEU A 63 -22.74 -29.01 -22.54
CA LEU A 63 -22.93 -29.81 -23.74
C LEU A 63 -22.77 -31.31 -23.46
N ILE A 64 -21.81 -31.67 -22.60
CA ILE A 64 -21.66 -33.05 -22.13
C ILE A 64 -22.85 -33.48 -21.29
N ASP A 65 -23.38 -32.62 -20.42
CA ASP A 65 -24.55 -32.91 -19.59
C ASP A 65 -25.79 -33.15 -20.43
N THR A 66 -25.99 -32.32 -21.45
CA THR A 66 -27.08 -32.46 -22.43
C THR A 66 -26.99 -33.82 -23.15
N GLN A 67 -25.80 -34.20 -23.61
CA GLN A 67 -25.58 -35.50 -24.26
C GLN A 67 -25.75 -36.67 -23.27
N TRP A 68 -25.23 -36.52 -22.04
CA TRP A 68 -25.37 -37.52 -21.00
C TRP A 68 -26.84 -37.75 -20.62
N SER A 69 -27.63 -36.68 -20.51
CA SER A 69 -29.05 -36.75 -20.23
C SER A 69 -29.81 -37.49 -21.32
N TYR A 70 -29.54 -37.18 -22.59
CA TYR A 70 -30.14 -37.90 -23.73
C TYR A 70 -29.78 -39.39 -23.72
N VAL A 71 -28.49 -39.72 -23.62
CA VAL A 71 -28.02 -41.12 -23.58
C VAL A 71 -28.60 -41.87 -22.39
N SER A 72 -28.70 -41.23 -21.22
CA SER A 72 -29.33 -41.81 -20.04
C SER A 72 -30.82 -42.10 -20.27
N TYR A 73 -31.54 -41.21 -20.96
CA TYR A 73 -32.94 -41.40 -21.30
C TYR A 73 -33.14 -42.53 -22.32
N GLU A 74 -32.31 -42.57 -23.37
CA GLU A 74 -32.32 -43.60 -24.41
C GLU A 74 -32.01 -44.98 -23.83
N ASN A 75 -31.08 -45.08 -22.88
CA ASN A 75 -30.77 -46.36 -22.21
C ASN A 75 -31.98 -46.96 -21.47
N HIS A 76 -32.89 -46.13 -20.98
CA HIS A 76 -34.14 -46.57 -20.35
C HIS A 76 -35.31 -46.69 -21.34
N ASN A 77 -35.18 -46.06 -22.52
CA ASN A 77 -36.18 -46.04 -23.59
C ASN A 77 -35.49 -46.31 -24.95
N PRO A 78 -35.13 -47.57 -25.26
CA PRO A 78 -34.32 -47.87 -26.42
C PRO A 78 -34.95 -47.39 -27.73
N GLY A 79 -34.19 -46.64 -28.52
CA GLY A 79 -34.65 -46.06 -29.79
C GLY A 79 -35.42 -44.74 -29.67
N ALA A 80 -35.47 -44.13 -28.47
CA ALA A 80 -36.11 -42.84 -28.27
C ALA A 80 -35.41 -41.72 -29.07
N THR A 81 -36.23 -40.88 -29.68
CA THR A 81 -35.80 -39.67 -30.39
C THR A 81 -35.46 -38.53 -29.43
N TYR A 82 -34.73 -37.52 -29.90
CA TYR A 82 -34.50 -36.29 -29.15
C TYR A 82 -35.81 -35.58 -28.75
N GLY A 83 -36.86 -35.66 -29.57
CA GLY A 83 -38.17 -35.09 -29.24
C GLY A 83 -38.80 -35.77 -28.02
N GLU A 84 -38.79 -37.10 -28.00
CA GLU A 84 -39.30 -37.88 -26.86
C GLU A 84 -38.49 -37.65 -25.59
N TRP A 85 -37.17 -37.51 -25.69
CA TRP A 85 -36.32 -37.13 -24.56
C TRP A 85 -36.68 -35.75 -23.99
N LEU A 86 -36.86 -34.73 -24.86
CA LEU A 86 -37.23 -33.38 -24.43
C LEU A 86 -38.60 -33.33 -23.74
N VAL A 87 -39.54 -34.17 -24.16
CA VAL A 87 -40.87 -34.30 -23.52
C VAL A 87 -40.76 -35.09 -22.21
N GLY A 88 -40.00 -36.17 -22.20
CA GLY A 88 -39.90 -37.11 -21.10
C GLY A 88 -38.96 -36.69 -19.97
N THR A 89 -38.16 -35.63 -20.16
CA THR A 89 -37.12 -35.22 -19.21
C THR A 89 -37.26 -33.76 -18.81
N SER A 90 -37.45 -33.51 -17.52
CA SER A 90 -37.33 -32.16 -16.95
C SER A 90 -35.86 -31.78 -16.82
N LEU A 91 -35.23 -31.35 -17.93
CA LEU A 91 -33.78 -31.13 -18.02
C LEU A 91 -33.25 -30.20 -16.93
N PHE A 92 -33.93 -29.08 -16.71
CA PHE A 92 -33.51 -28.11 -15.71
C PHE A 92 -33.58 -28.68 -14.29
N GLU A 93 -34.64 -29.41 -13.95
CA GLU A 93 -34.77 -30.06 -12.65
C GLU A 93 -33.74 -31.18 -12.48
N GLN A 94 -33.48 -31.98 -13.52
CA GLN A 94 -32.49 -33.05 -13.51
C GLN A 94 -31.09 -32.50 -13.21
N ALA A 95 -30.64 -31.49 -13.95
CA ALA A 95 -29.34 -30.87 -13.76
C ALA A 95 -29.22 -30.24 -12.37
N TRP A 96 -30.23 -29.46 -11.94
CA TRP A 96 -30.17 -28.80 -10.64
C TRP A 96 -30.27 -29.75 -9.45
N ARG A 97 -31.00 -30.87 -9.57
CA ARG A 97 -30.98 -31.92 -8.54
C ARG A 97 -29.61 -32.60 -8.46
N ALA A 98 -28.96 -32.85 -9.59
CA ALA A 98 -27.61 -33.43 -9.62
C ALA A 98 -26.58 -32.58 -8.87
N VAL A 99 -26.78 -31.25 -8.79
CA VAL A 99 -25.87 -30.32 -8.10
C VAL A 99 -26.35 -29.85 -6.73
N CYS A 100 -27.59 -30.15 -6.32
CA CYS A 100 -28.13 -29.75 -5.02
C CYS A 100 -28.35 -30.92 -4.05
N VAL A 101 -28.48 -32.14 -4.56
CA VAL A 101 -28.70 -33.33 -3.74
C VAL A 101 -27.36 -33.87 -3.27
N GLY A 102 -27.10 -33.74 -1.98
CA GLY A 102 -25.87 -34.17 -1.31
C GLY A 102 -25.06 -32.99 -0.76
N ASP A 103 -24.38 -33.19 0.36
CA ASP A 103 -23.69 -32.11 1.07
C ASP A 103 -22.54 -31.50 0.25
N ALA A 104 -21.80 -32.32 -0.49
CA ALA A 104 -20.66 -31.87 -1.29
C ALA A 104 -21.09 -31.18 -2.59
N GLN A 105 -22.16 -31.66 -3.22
CA GLN A 105 -22.79 -31.04 -4.38
C GLN A 105 -23.33 -29.65 -4.00
N TRP A 106 -24.11 -29.59 -2.91
CA TRP A 106 -24.64 -28.35 -2.40
C TRP A 106 -23.55 -27.38 -1.93
N TRP A 107 -22.44 -27.86 -1.40
CA TRP A 107 -21.30 -27.01 -1.03
C TRP A 107 -20.87 -26.14 -2.22
N TRP A 108 -20.66 -26.73 -3.40
CA TRP A 108 -20.33 -26.01 -4.63
C TRP A 108 -21.48 -25.09 -5.09
N SER A 109 -22.71 -25.62 -5.16
CA SER A 109 -23.88 -24.87 -5.64
C SER A 109 -24.22 -23.66 -4.76
N SER A 110 -23.97 -23.74 -3.46
CA SER A 110 -24.18 -22.62 -2.54
C SER A 110 -23.23 -21.45 -2.82
N TRP A 111 -22.00 -21.70 -3.32
CA TRP A 111 -21.06 -20.66 -3.71
C TRP A 111 -21.52 -19.93 -4.96
N ILE A 112 -22.07 -20.63 -5.96
CA ILE A 112 -22.57 -19.96 -7.16
C ILE A 112 -23.83 -19.14 -6.85
N CYS A 113 -24.71 -19.64 -5.98
CA CYS A 113 -25.86 -18.88 -5.48
C CYS A 113 -25.41 -17.59 -4.75
N THR A 114 -24.38 -17.70 -3.92
CA THR A 114 -23.78 -16.55 -3.23
C THR A 114 -23.20 -15.53 -4.22
N ALA A 115 -22.51 -16.02 -5.27
CA ALA A 115 -21.97 -15.17 -6.32
C ALA A 115 -23.09 -14.41 -7.06
N ALA A 116 -24.20 -15.09 -7.40
CA ALA A 116 -25.37 -14.45 -8.01
C ALA A 116 -25.99 -13.36 -7.12
N ILE A 117 -26.15 -13.63 -5.82
CA ILE A 117 -26.66 -12.67 -4.83
C ILE A 117 -25.78 -11.41 -4.76
N LEU A 118 -24.46 -11.59 -4.64
CA LEU A 118 -23.51 -10.47 -4.64
C LEU A 118 -23.50 -9.75 -5.98
N PHE A 119 -23.64 -10.48 -7.08
CA PHE A 119 -23.66 -9.91 -8.41
C PHE A 119 -24.87 -9.00 -8.62
N THR A 120 -26.07 -9.37 -8.16
CA THR A 120 -27.25 -8.48 -8.16
C THR A 120 -26.98 -7.17 -7.42
N ALA A 121 -26.35 -7.23 -6.24
CA ALA A 121 -25.99 -6.04 -5.49
C ALA A 121 -24.97 -5.17 -6.25
N ILE A 122 -24.01 -5.79 -6.95
CA ILE A 122 -23.02 -5.08 -7.76
C ILE A 122 -23.68 -4.42 -8.98
N ILE A 123 -24.56 -5.13 -9.70
CA ILE A 123 -25.32 -4.57 -10.83
C ILE A 123 -26.11 -3.36 -10.36
N TRP A 124 -26.87 -3.50 -9.28
CA TRP A 124 -27.64 -2.41 -8.69
C TRP A 124 -26.76 -1.18 -8.42
N HIS A 125 -25.65 -1.36 -7.71
CA HIS A 125 -24.76 -0.26 -7.37
C HIS A 125 -24.19 0.43 -8.62
N GLN A 126 -23.61 -0.34 -9.54
CA GLN A 126 -22.87 0.22 -10.67
C GLN A 126 -23.80 0.83 -11.73
N CYS A 127 -25.00 0.27 -11.94
CA CYS A 127 -25.99 0.89 -12.83
C CYS A 127 -26.40 2.29 -12.34
N ILE A 128 -26.55 2.49 -11.04
CA ILE A 128 -26.87 3.82 -10.48
C ILE A 128 -25.66 4.76 -10.54
N ALA A 129 -24.46 4.24 -10.23
CA ALA A 129 -23.24 5.04 -10.17
C ALA A 129 -22.69 5.46 -11.54
N ARG A 130 -22.91 4.65 -12.59
CA ARG A 130 -22.33 4.84 -13.93
C ARG A 130 -23.37 4.94 -15.06
N GLY A 131 -24.63 4.63 -14.80
CA GLY A 131 -25.67 4.64 -15.84
C GLY A 131 -25.61 3.45 -16.81
N ILE A 132 -25.03 2.31 -16.40
CA ILE A 132 -24.95 1.09 -17.23
C ILE A 132 -26.36 0.60 -17.57
N LYS A 133 -26.61 0.33 -18.86
CA LYS A 133 -27.92 -0.06 -19.40
C LYS A 133 -28.18 -1.56 -19.28
N TYR A 134 -29.46 -1.95 -19.37
CA TYR A 134 -29.92 -3.35 -19.41
C TYR A 134 -29.46 -4.21 -18.22
N PRO A 135 -29.66 -3.78 -16.95
CA PRO A 135 -29.22 -4.51 -15.76
C PRO A 135 -29.76 -5.95 -15.69
N VAL A 136 -31.03 -6.13 -16.05
CA VAL A 136 -31.69 -7.44 -16.05
C VAL A 136 -31.03 -8.40 -17.04
N ALA A 137 -30.56 -7.91 -18.19
CA ALA A 137 -29.94 -8.75 -19.20
C ALA A 137 -28.67 -9.44 -18.69
N TYR A 138 -27.86 -8.76 -17.86
CA TYR A 138 -26.67 -9.38 -17.26
C TYR A 138 -27.01 -10.53 -16.32
N MET A 139 -28.01 -10.37 -15.46
CA MET A 139 -28.40 -11.44 -14.53
C MET A 139 -29.09 -12.58 -15.25
N ILE A 140 -30.00 -12.30 -16.19
CA ILE A 140 -30.65 -13.34 -17.01
C ILE A 140 -29.60 -14.11 -17.83
N PHE A 141 -28.66 -13.40 -18.46
CA PHE A 141 -27.55 -14.05 -19.16
C PHE A 141 -26.72 -14.91 -18.20
N GLY A 142 -26.45 -14.44 -16.99
CA GLY A 142 -25.74 -15.23 -15.97
C GLY A 142 -26.48 -16.50 -15.56
N GLN A 143 -27.80 -16.41 -15.37
CA GLN A 143 -28.65 -17.55 -14.99
C GLN A 143 -28.82 -18.60 -16.10
N LEU A 144 -28.71 -18.19 -17.36
CA LEU A 144 -28.88 -19.07 -18.52
C LEU A 144 -27.55 -19.56 -19.10
N VAL A 145 -26.44 -18.86 -18.88
CA VAL A 145 -25.14 -19.19 -19.50
C VAL A 145 -24.11 -19.61 -18.47
N ALA A 146 -23.83 -18.72 -17.52
CA ALA A 146 -22.92 -18.91 -16.38
C ALA A 146 -22.76 -17.58 -15.64
N ILE A 147 -22.78 -17.62 -14.30
CA ILE A 147 -22.67 -16.42 -13.47
C ILE A 147 -21.28 -15.78 -13.61
N SER A 148 -20.21 -16.57 -13.74
CA SER A 148 -18.84 -16.06 -13.96
C SER A 148 -18.71 -15.29 -15.26
N VAL A 149 -19.32 -15.77 -16.36
CA VAL A 149 -19.30 -15.09 -17.67
C VAL A 149 -20.01 -13.75 -17.55
N ALA A 150 -21.19 -13.72 -16.94
CA ALA A 150 -21.93 -12.47 -16.75
C ALA A 150 -21.19 -11.47 -15.85
N ILE A 151 -20.55 -11.92 -14.76
CA ILE A 151 -19.73 -11.07 -13.89
C ILE A 151 -18.56 -10.47 -14.68
N ALA A 152 -17.83 -11.28 -15.46
CA ALA A 152 -16.69 -10.81 -16.24
C ALA A 152 -17.12 -9.80 -17.33
N LEU A 153 -18.24 -10.04 -18.01
CA LEU A 153 -18.82 -9.09 -18.96
C LEU A 153 -19.31 -7.81 -18.27
N PHE A 154 -19.89 -7.90 -17.08
CA PHE A 154 -20.30 -6.71 -16.33
C PHE A 154 -19.11 -5.88 -15.83
N ILE A 155 -18.03 -6.52 -15.38
CA ILE A 155 -16.78 -5.82 -15.04
C ILE A 155 -16.21 -5.11 -16.28
N THR A 156 -16.28 -5.75 -17.44
CA THR A 156 -15.94 -5.13 -18.72
C THR A 156 -16.78 -3.88 -18.95
N ALA A 157 -18.11 -3.95 -18.77
CA ALA A 157 -19.01 -2.80 -18.85
C ALA A 157 -18.62 -1.69 -17.85
N VAL A 158 -18.29 -2.04 -16.60
CA VAL A 158 -17.86 -1.09 -15.56
C VAL A 158 -16.61 -0.33 -15.96
N PHE A 159 -15.64 -0.96 -16.64
CA PHE A 159 -14.45 -0.28 -17.16
C PHE A 159 -14.71 0.53 -18.44
N MET A 160 -15.76 0.18 -19.18
CA MET A 160 -16.20 0.90 -20.39
C MET A 160 -17.06 2.12 -20.07
N HIS A 161 -17.58 2.26 -18.85
CA HIS A 161 -18.40 3.40 -18.43
C HIS A 161 -17.70 4.25 -17.37
N SER A 162 -17.74 5.56 -17.54
CA SER A 162 -17.16 6.50 -16.58
C SER A 162 -18.13 6.72 -15.40
N PRO A 163 -17.65 7.01 -14.17
CA PRO A 163 -18.53 7.42 -13.08
C PRO A 163 -19.34 8.67 -13.46
N LEU A 164 -20.61 8.72 -13.09
CA LEU A 164 -21.46 9.90 -13.33
C LEU A 164 -21.04 11.07 -12.44
N GLU A 165 -21.03 12.29 -12.99
CA GLU A 165 -20.84 13.54 -12.25
C GLU A 165 -22.17 14.28 -12.06
N PRO A 166 -22.53 14.73 -10.83
CA PRO A 166 -21.78 14.56 -9.58
C PRO A 166 -21.80 13.10 -9.09
N ALA A 167 -20.69 12.68 -8.46
CA ALA A 167 -20.51 11.32 -7.95
C ALA A 167 -21.69 10.85 -7.07
N ARG A 168 -22.46 9.88 -7.59
CA ARG A 168 -23.57 9.27 -6.86
C ARG A 168 -23.05 8.27 -5.83
N ARG A 169 -23.68 8.21 -4.66
CA ARG A 169 -23.39 7.23 -3.59
C ARG A 169 -24.63 6.33 -3.38
N PRO A 170 -24.82 5.28 -4.20
CA PRO A 170 -25.99 4.43 -4.11
C PRO A 170 -26.14 3.78 -2.73
N LYS A 171 -27.39 3.64 -2.28
CA LYS A 171 -27.77 2.84 -1.11
C LYS A 171 -28.56 1.61 -1.56
N ALA A 172 -28.51 0.53 -0.79
CA ALA A 172 -29.33 -0.65 -1.01
C ALA A 172 -30.75 -0.33 -0.53
N THR A 173 -31.72 -0.23 -1.44
CA THR A 173 -33.11 0.07 -1.11
C THR A 173 -33.83 -1.18 -0.58
N LEU A 174 -35.01 -0.99 0.02
CA LEU A 174 -35.84 -2.09 0.53
C LEU A 174 -36.01 -3.24 -0.47
N PRO A 175 -36.42 -3.02 -1.74
CA PRO A 175 -36.57 -4.11 -2.72
C PRO A 175 -35.28 -4.89 -2.95
N LEU A 176 -34.10 -4.24 -2.91
CA LEU A 176 -32.83 -4.92 -3.11
C LEU A 176 -32.44 -5.75 -1.88
N TRP A 177 -32.37 -5.11 -0.71
CA TRP A 177 -31.84 -5.84 0.44
C TRP A 177 -32.81 -6.91 0.92
N SER A 178 -34.13 -6.70 0.86
CA SER A 178 -35.09 -7.70 1.35
C SER A 178 -35.10 -8.96 0.49
N THR A 179 -35.05 -8.82 -0.84
CA THR A 179 -35.00 -9.96 -1.76
C THR A 179 -33.71 -10.74 -1.63
N LEU A 180 -32.56 -10.06 -1.53
CA LEU A 180 -31.27 -10.74 -1.35
C LEU A 180 -31.13 -11.42 0.02
N LEU A 181 -31.69 -10.85 1.09
CA LEU A 181 -31.76 -11.53 2.39
C LEU A 181 -32.71 -12.74 2.35
N ALA A 182 -33.84 -12.64 1.64
CA ALA A 182 -34.73 -13.77 1.44
C ALA A 182 -34.04 -14.90 0.65
N ALA A 183 -33.27 -14.56 -0.39
CA ALA A 183 -32.47 -15.54 -1.15
C ALA A 183 -31.48 -16.29 -0.26
N LEU A 184 -30.77 -15.60 0.63
CA LEU A 184 -29.88 -16.23 1.62
C LEU A 184 -30.64 -17.15 2.59
N GLY A 185 -31.84 -16.74 3.01
CA GLY A 185 -32.70 -17.56 3.87
C GLY A 185 -33.11 -18.87 3.19
N VAL A 186 -33.56 -18.80 1.93
CA VAL A 186 -33.91 -20.00 1.13
C VAL A 186 -32.68 -20.85 0.85
N MET A 187 -31.53 -20.24 0.56
CA MET A 187 -30.25 -20.93 0.37
C MET A 187 -29.85 -21.72 1.62
N TYR A 188 -30.05 -21.18 2.84
CA TYR A 188 -29.74 -21.87 4.08
C TYR A 188 -30.56 -23.16 4.28
N VAL A 189 -31.85 -23.15 3.89
CA VAL A 189 -32.75 -24.30 4.05
C VAL A 189 -32.77 -25.24 2.85
N MET A 190 -32.12 -24.89 1.74
CA MET A 190 -32.14 -25.67 0.50
C MET A 190 -31.78 -27.15 0.67
N PRO A 191 -30.79 -27.57 1.48
CA PRO A 191 -30.49 -28.99 1.68
C PRO A 191 -31.69 -29.83 2.14
N GLN A 192 -32.63 -29.23 2.87
CA GLN A 192 -33.83 -29.91 3.38
C GLN A 192 -34.86 -30.14 2.27
N TYR A 193 -34.84 -29.34 1.22
CA TYR A 193 -35.79 -29.38 0.10
C TYR A 193 -35.18 -29.96 -1.18
N ALA A 194 -33.86 -30.14 -1.25
CA ALA A 194 -33.16 -30.59 -2.45
C ALA A 194 -33.70 -31.93 -3.01
N ASN A 195 -34.15 -32.83 -2.14
CA ASN A 195 -34.69 -34.14 -2.53
C ASN A 195 -36.23 -34.24 -2.35
N THR A 196 -36.94 -33.12 -2.33
CA THR A 196 -38.41 -33.10 -2.17
C THR A 196 -39.10 -32.52 -3.41
N PRO A 197 -40.44 -32.67 -3.53
CA PRO A 197 -41.21 -31.99 -4.58
C PRO A 197 -41.18 -30.46 -4.48
N THR A 198 -40.82 -29.89 -3.32
CA THR A 198 -40.73 -28.44 -3.13
C THR A 198 -39.44 -27.82 -3.68
N PHE A 199 -38.48 -28.65 -4.13
CA PHE A 199 -37.19 -28.23 -4.65
C PHE A 199 -37.30 -27.10 -5.69
N MET A 200 -38.12 -27.31 -6.72
CA MET A 200 -38.25 -26.37 -7.83
C MET A 200 -38.81 -25.00 -7.42
N TYR A 201 -39.68 -24.97 -6.41
CA TYR A 201 -40.19 -23.72 -5.85
C TYR A 201 -39.11 -22.99 -5.03
N ALA A 202 -38.35 -23.73 -4.21
CA ALA A 202 -37.24 -23.16 -3.44
C ALA A 202 -36.15 -22.60 -4.36
N LEU A 203 -35.77 -23.36 -5.39
CA LEU A 203 -34.78 -22.93 -6.37
C LEU A 203 -35.29 -21.71 -7.15
N GLY A 204 -36.52 -21.78 -7.66
CA GLY A 204 -37.17 -20.65 -8.33
C GLY A 204 -37.23 -19.38 -7.46
N ALA A 205 -37.39 -19.52 -6.14
CA ALA A 205 -37.37 -18.38 -5.22
C ALA A 205 -35.99 -17.71 -5.14
N ILE A 206 -34.89 -18.48 -5.10
CA ILE A 206 -33.53 -17.93 -5.14
C ILE A 206 -33.28 -17.21 -6.47
N HIS A 207 -33.61 -17.85 -7.59
CA HIS A 207 -33.44 -17.28 -8.94
C HIS A 207 -34.27 -16.00 -9.13
N GLY A 208 -35.53 -16.02 -8.69
CA GLY A 208 -36.40 -14.85 -8.73
C GLY A 208 -35.88 -13.70 -7.86
N ALA A 209 -35.41 -14.00 -6.65
CA ALA A 209 -34.92 -13.00 -5.71
C ALA A 209 -33.68 -12.23 -6.21
N VAL A 210 -32.81 -12.86 -7.01
CA VAL A 210 -31.63 -12.17 -7.60
C VAL A 210 -31.97 -11.39 -8.88
N VAL A 211 -33.11 -11.66 -9.53
CA VAL A 211 -33.54 -11.00 -10.77
C VAL A 211 -34.53 -9.86 -10.51
N LEU A 212 -35.58 -10.11 -9.72
CA LEU A 212 -36.68 -9.17 -9.46
C LEU A 212 -36.27 -7.75 -9.09
N PRO A 213 -35.31 -7.51 -8.16
CA PRO A 213 -34.90 -6.14 -7.84
C PRO A 213 -34.33 -5.39 -9.05
N LEU A 214 -33.74 -6.07 -10.04
CA LEU A 214 -33.10 -5.41 -11.18
C LEU A 214 -34.09 -4.75 -12.14
N PHE A 215 -35.39 -5.07 -12.05
CA PHE A 215 -36.44 -4.37 -12.80
C PHE A 215 -36.77 -2.99 -12.25
N VAL A 216 -36.43 -2.72 -10.98
CA VAL A 216 -36.86 -1.52 -10.25
C VAL A 216 -35.67 -0.67 -9.76
N ILE A 217 -34.55 -0.72 -10.48
CA ILE A 217 -33.37 0.11 -10.16
C ILE A 217 -33.73 1.60 -10.34
N PRO A 218 -33.69 2.42 -9.28
CA PRO A 218 -34.03 3.83 -9.38
C PRO A 218 -32.87 4.62 -10.00
N LYS A 219 -33.17 5.78 -10.61
CA LYS A 219 -32.13 6.70 -11.10
C LYS A 219 -31.25 7.25 -9.97
N SER A 220 -31.80 7.38 -8.76
CA SER A 220 -31.10 7.85 -7.56
C SER A 220 -31.71 7.21 -6.32
N THR A 221 -30.89 7.01 -5.29
CA THR A 221 -31.32 6.49 -3.98
C THR A 221 -31.33 7.58 -2.89
N ALA A 222 -31.19 8.84 -3.28
CA ALA A 222 -31.32 9.96 -2.35
C ALA A 222 -32.74 10.02 -1.79
N GLY A 223 -32.88 10.12 -0.46
CA GLY A 223 -34.18 10.18 0.21
C GLY A 223 -34.97 8.85 0.28
N ALA A 224 -34.42 7.73 -0.22
CA ALA A 224 -35.10 6.45 -0.15
C ALA A 224 -35.25 5.97 1.32
N ALA A 225 -36.49 5.75 1.75
CA ALA A 225 -36.80 5.20 3.07
C ALA A 225 -36.23 3.78 3.23
N LEU A 226 -35.76 3.44 4.43
CA LEU A 226 -35.21 2.11 4.78
C LEU A 226 -34.02 1.65 3.90
N ALA A 227 -33.32 2.59 3.24
CA ALA A 227 -32.17 2.26 2.42
C ALA A 227 -30.88 2.11 3.25
N LEU A 228 -30.19 0.98 3.10
CA LEU A 228 -28.96 0.66 3.82
C LEU A 228 -27.72 1.18 3.06
N PRO A 229 -26.75 1.83 3.73
CA PRO A 229 -25.46 2.12 3.13
C PRO A 229 -24.75 0.83 2.70
N TYR A 230 -24.10 0.80 1.53
CA TYR A 230 -23.36 -0.38 1.05
C TYR A 230 -22.24 -0.84 2.01
N LYS A 231 -21.67 0.08 2.79
CA LYS A 231 -20.69 -0.21 3.85
C LYS A 231 -21.26 -1.04 5.01
N VAL A 232 -22.59 -1.12 5.13
CA VAL A 232 -23.29 -1.96 6.12
C VAL A 232 -23.90 -3.17 5.44
N PHE A 233 -24.56 -2.96 4.28
CA PHE A 233 -25.26 -4.01 3.56
C PHE A 233 -24.35 -5.14 3.05
N ILE A 234 -23.21 -4.81 2.42
CA ILE A 234 -22.32 -5.85 1.88
C ILE A 234 -21.69 -6.70 3.00
N PRO A 235 -21.15 -6.13 4.10
CA PRO A 235 -20.69 -6.95 5.22
C PRO A 235 -21.78 -7.83 5.84
N LEU A 236 -23.03 -7.36 5.91
CA LEU A 236 -24.15 -8.18 6.39
C LEU A 236 -24.39 -9.39 5.49
N VAL A 237 -24.47 -9.18 4.16
CA VAL A 237 -24.65 -10.26 3.18
C VAL A 237 -23.49 -11.26 3.27
N LEU A 238 -22.25 -10.77 3.35
CA LEU A 238 -21.06 -11.63 3.48
C LEU A 238 -21.02 -12.40 4.80
N ALA A 239 -21.44 -11.79 5.92
CA ALA A 239 -21.50 -12.46 7.21
C ALA A 239 -22.53 -13.59 7.20
N LEU A 240 -23.72 -13.34 6.66
CA LEU A 240 -24.77 -14.36 6.53
C LEU A 240 -24.37 -15.48 5.57
N ALA A 241 -23.80 -15.14 4.41
CA ALA A 241 -23.24 -16.13 3.50
C ALA A 241 -22.14 -16.96 4.18
N GLY A 242 -21.28 -16.32 4.97
CA GLY A 242 -20.23 -16.99 5.75
C GLY A 242 -20.80 -18.01 6.75
N VAL A 243 -21.92 -17.71 7.41
CA VAL A 243 -22.63 -18.68 8.27
C VAL A 243 -23.12 -19.89 7.47
N ILE A 244 -23.71 -19.66 6.30
CA ILE A 244 -24.21 -20.74 5.42
C ILE A 244 -23.05 -21.62 4.94
N HIS A 245 -21.98 -21.01 4.45
CA HIS A 245 -20.79 -21.74 3.97
C HIS A 245 -20.08 -22.50 5.08
N TRP A 246 -20.06 -21.94 6.29
CA TRP A 246 -19.55 -22.64 7.46
C TRP A 246 -20.37 -23.89 7.80
N ASP A 247 -21.70 -23.78 7.79
CA ASP A 247 -22.60 -24.93 8.02
C ASP A 247 -22.44 -25.99 6.93
N ASN A 248 -22.42 -25.58 5.66
CA ASN A 248 -22.19 -26.50 4.53
C ASN A 248 -20.83 -27.21 4.63
N THR A 249 -19.77 -26.49 5.01
CA THR A 249 -18.43 -27.07 5.18
C THR A 249 -18.41 -28.08 6.32
N LYS A 250 -19.10 -27.77 7.44
CA LYS A 250 -19.24 -28.73 8.55
C LYS A 250 -19.93 -30.01 8.11
N ARG A 251 -21.05 -29.91 7.39
CA ARG A 251 -21.78 -31.09 6.88
C ARG A 251 -20.91 -31.96 5.99
N VAL A 252 -20.12 -31.37 5.08
CA VAL A 252 -19.18 -32.12 4.22
C VAL A 252 -18.12 -32.84 5.04
N ILE A 253 -17.58 -32.20 6.09
CA ILE A 253 -16.56 -32.82 6.95
C ILE A 253 -17.17 -33.92 7.83
N GLU A 254 -18.35 -33.69 8.39
CA GLU A 254 -19.05 -34.65 9.25
C GLU A 254 -19.53 -35.88 8.48
N ASN A 255 -19.90 -35.70 7.21
CA ASN A 255 -20.40 -36.76 6.32
C ASN A 255 -19.36 -37.21 5.29
N LEU A 256 -18.05 -37.03 5.58
CA LEU A 256 -16.99 -37.45 4.68
C LEU A 256 -17.00 -38.99 4.52
N PRO A 257 -17.00 -39.54 3.29
CA PRO A 257 -16.95 -40.99 3.09
C PRO A 257 -15.71 -41.61 3.73
N ALA A 258 -15.84 -42.78 4.34
CA ALA A 258 -14.73 -43.47 5.03
C ALA A 258 -13.54 -43.84 4.10
N SER A 259 -13.77 -43.87 2.78
CA SER A 259 -12.73 -44.07 1.77
C SER A 259 -11.85 -42.85 1.53
N GLU A 260 -12.28 -41.66 1.96
CA GLU A 260 -11.62 -40.39 1.67
C GLU A 260 -10.86 -39.90 2.90
N SER A 261 -9.57 -39.58 2.72
CA SER A 261 -8.71 -39.08 3.80
C SER A 261 -8.70 -37.54 3.90
N SER A 262 -9.21 -36.85 2.88
CA SER A 262 -9.11 -35.40 2.72
C SER A 262 -10.38 -34.82 2.11
N TRP A 263 -11.09 -34.00 2.87
CA TRP A 263 -12.32 -33.34 2.40
C TRP A 263 -12.10 -32.45 1.17
N SER A 264 -10.90 -31.87 1.01
CA SER A 264 -10.58 -31.04 -0.17
C SER A 264 -10.35 -31.86 -1.43
N GLU A 265 -9.79 -33.07 -1.31
CA GLU A 265 -9.63 -33.99 -2.45
C GLU A 265 -10.99 -34.53 -2.86
N TYR A 266 -11.83 -34.89 -1.89
CA TYR A 266 -13.22 -35.28 -2.13
C TYR A 266 -14.01 -34.20 -2.89
N LEU A 267 -13.96 -32.94 -2.44
CA LEU A 267 -14.60 -31.83 -3.17
C LEU A 267 -14.02 -31.64 -4.58
N GLY A 268 -12.74 -31.93 -4.80
CA GLY A 268 -12.11 -31.92 -6.12
C GLY A 268 -12.66 -33.01 -7.04
N TRP A 269 -12.88 -34.22 -6.52
CA TRP A 269 -13.47 -35.32 -7.26
C TRP A 269 -14.93 -35.04 -7.64
N ILE A 270 -15.69 -34.36 -6.78
CA ILE A 270 -17.09 -33.97 -7.05
C ILE A 270 -17.21 -33.11 -8.32
N ILE A 271 -16.19 -32.33 -8.67
CA ILE A 271 -16.18 -31.54 -9.91
C ILE A 271 -16.38 -32.44 -11.15
N VAL A 272 -15.81 -33.64 -11.13
CA VAL A 272 -15.85 -34.57 -12.28
C VAL A 272 -16.86 -35.71 -12.10
N SER A 273 -17.61 -35.74 -10.99
CA SER A 273 -18.54 -36.84 -10.69
C SER A 273 -19.80 -36.81 -11.55
N HIS A 274 -20.20 -35.63 -12.03
CA HIS A 274 -21.36 -35.44 -12.90
C HIS A 274 -21.13 -34.22 -13.81
N PRO A 275 -21.52 -34.27 -15.10
CA PRO A 275 -21.30 -33.14 -16.01
C PRO A 275 -22.00 -31.83 -15.59
N ALA A 276 -23.26 -31.86 -15.14
CA ALA A 276 -23.91 -30.70 -14.49
C ALA A 276 -23.10 -30.13 -13.29
N GLN A 277 -22.59 -31.02 -12.43
CA GLN A 277 -21.76 -30.61 -11.28
C GLN A 277 -20.45 -29.96 -11.75
N GLY A 278 -19.83 -30.48 -12.81
CA GLY A 278 -18.65 -29.90 -13.43
C GLY A 278 -18.91 -28.49 -13.95
N SER A 279 -20.04 -28.26 -14.62
CA SER A 279 -20.43 -26.92 -15.09
C SER A 279 -20.52 -25.92 -13.94
N VAL A 280 -21.29 -26.23 -12.89
CA VAL A 280 -21.47 -25.36 -11.72
C VAL A 280 -20.17 -25.13 -10.95
N SER A 281 -19.37 -26.18 -10.74
CA SER A 281 -18.12 -26.08 -9.98
C SER A 281 -17.07 -25.26 -10.73
N LEU A 282 -16.98 -25.43 -12.06
CA LEU A 282 -16.12 -24.61 -12.92
C LEU A 282 -16.60 -23.15 -12.94
N ASP A 283 -17.91 -22.91 -12.93
CA ASP A 283 -18.47 -21.56 -12.82
C ASP A 283 -17.99 -20.87 -11.53
N VAL A 284 -18.06 -21.57 -10.38
CA VAL A 284 -17.53 -21.08 -9.09
C VAL A 284 -16.03 -20.77 -9.17
N ILE A 285 -15.23 -21.66 -9.77
CA ILE A 285 -13.79 -21.47 -9.94
C ILE A 285 -13.52 -20.21 -10.78
N TRP A 286 -14.25 -20.01 -11.88
CA TRP A 286 -14.11 -18.83 -12.73
C TRP A 286 -14.59 -17.54 -12.07
N VAL A 287 -15.60 -17.58 -11.19
CA VAL A 287 -15.92 -16.44 -10.31
C VAL A 287 -14.71 -16.08 -9.43
N GLY A 288 -14.07 -17.08 -8.83
CA GLY A 288 -12.85 -16.90 -8.04
C GLY A 288 -11.69 -16.30 -8.83
N ILE A 289 -11.40 -16.84 -10.01
CA ILE A 289 -10.38 -16.32 -10.95
C ILE A 289 -10.69 -14.85 -11.30
N THR A 290 -11.93 -14.55 -11.64
CA THR A 290 -12.38 -13.20 -11.99
C THR A 290 -12.15 -12.22 -10.84
N PHE A 291 -12.45 -12.63 -9.61
CA PHE A 291 -12.24 -11.81 -8.42
C PHE A 291 -10.74 -11.55 -8.15
N VAL A 292 -9.89 -12.59 -8.25
CA VAL A 292 -8.44 -12.45 -8.08
C VAL A 292 -7.86 -11.52 -9.13
N LEU A 293 -8.24 -11.69 -10.40
CA LEU A 293 -7.79 -10.82 -11.48
C LEU A 293 -8.26 -9.38 -11.29
N TRP A 294 -9.49 -9.17 -10.84
CA TRP A 294 -9.99 -7.85 -10.46
C TRP A 294 -9.17 -7.23 -9.35
N PHE A 295 -8.90 -7.97 -8.27
CA PHE A 295 -8.07 -7.50 -7.15
C PHE A 295 -6.67 -7.07 -7.61
N VAL A 296 -6.02 -7.89 -8.45
CA VAL A 296 -4.67 -7.65 -8.98
C VAL A 296 -4.67 -6.45 -9.92
N CYS A 297 -5.63 -6.35 -10.83
CA CYS A 297 -5.69 -5.29 -11.84
C CYS A 297 -6.14 -3.93 -11.27
N TYR A 298 -6.71 -3.91 -10.06
CA TYR A 298 -7.25 -2.72 -9.42
C TYR A 298 -6.18 -1.92 -8.67
N GLY A 299 -6.01 -0.65 -9.04
CA GLY A 299 -5.11 0.31 -8.39
C GLY A 299 -4.03 0.89 -9.32
N PRO A 300 -3.10 1.69 -8.75
CA PRO A 300 -1.93 2.22 -9.46
C PRO A 300 -0.89 1.12 -9.76
N LEU A 301 0.00 1.35 -10.74
CA LEU A 301 0.94 0.34 -11.26
C LEU A 301 1.77 -0.36 -10.17
N TYR A 302 2.29 0.37 -9.17
CA TYR A 302 3.06 -0.23 -8.08
C TYR A 302 2.23 -1.22 -7.25
N ALA A 303 0.95 -0.91 -7.02
CA ALA A 303 0.04 -1.77 -6.27
C ALA A 303 -0.31 -3.02 -7.09
N VAL A 304 -0.48 -2.87 -8.41
CA VAL A 304 -0.64 -3.99 -9.33
C VAL A 304 0.59 -4.89 -9.28
N MET A 305 1.80 -4.35 -9.43
CA MET A 305 3.05 -5.13 -9.38
C MET A 305 3.19 -5.90 -8.05
N LEU A 306 2.92 -5.24 -6.92
CA LEU A 306 2.98 -5.88 -5.60
C LEU A 306 1.96 -7.01 -5.45
N LYS A 307 0.70 -6.78 -5.86
CA LYS A 307 -0.36 -7.79 -5.79
C LYS A 307 -0.08 -8.96 -6.73
N THR A 308 0.43 -8.70 -7.94
CA THR A 308 0.85 -9.74 -8.88
C THR A 308 1.97 -10.59 -8.29
N ALA A 309 2.98 -9.97 -7.67
CA ALA A 309 4.05 -10.71 -7.00
C ALA A 309 3.50 -11.56 -5.85
N LEU A 310 2.59 -11.02 -5.03
CA LEU A 310 1.97 -11.75 -3.93
C LEU A 310 1.17 -12.96 -4.42
N VAL A 311 0.29 -12.77 -5.41
CA VAL A 311 -0.50 -13.87 -6.00
C VAL A 311 0.42 -14.89 -6.66
N GLY A 312 1.46 -14.44 -7.36
CA GLY A 312 2.48 -15.32 -7.96
C GLY A 312 3.19 -16.18 -6.93
N ILE A 313 3.54 -15.62 -5.76
CA ILE A 313 4.13 -16.39 -4.65
C ILE A 313 3.14 -17.42 -4.12
N VAL A 314 1.89 -17.04 -3.85
CA VAL A 314 0.87 -17.97 -3.31
C VAL A 314 0.60 -19.12 -4.28
N VAL A 315 0.39 -18.81 -5.57
CA VAL A 315 0.17 -19.81 -6.61
C VAL A 315 1.42 -20.67 -6.79
N GLY A 316 2.61 -20.07 -6.77
CA GLY A 316 3.87 -20.80 -6.87
C GLY A 316 4.08 -21.78 -5.71
N VAL A 317 3.77 -21.38 -4.48
CA VAL A 317 3.83 -22.25 -3.29
C VAL A 317 2.78 -23.36 -3.36
N ALA A 318 1.55 -23.05 -3.77
CA ALA A 318 0.49 -24.03 -3.94
C ALA A 318 0.84 -25.06 -5.02
N ALA A 319 1.34 -24.62 -6.17
CA ALA A 319 1.79 -25.47 -7.26
C ALA A 319 2.99 -26.34 -6.84
N ALA A 320 3.97 -25.75 -6.14
CA ALA A 320 5.11 -26.50 -5.62
C ALA A 320 4.65 -27.59 -4.62
N ARG A 321 3.69 -27.28 -3.75
CA ARG A 321 3.10 -28.25 -2.83
C ARG A 321 2.36 -29.37 -3.57
N ALA A 322 1.54 -29.03 -4.56
CA ALA A 322 0.79 -29.99 -5.37
C ALA A 322 1.71 -30.91 -6.20
N LEU A 323 2.84 -30.38 -6.69
CA LEU A 323 3.85 -31.13 -7.44
C LEU A 323 4.86 -31.87 -6.55
N GLY A 324 4.67 -31.87 -5.22
CA GLY A 324 5.58 -32.53 -4.28
C GLY A 324 6.99 -31.93 -4.23
N VAL A 325 7.15 -30.67 -4.65
CA VAL A 325 8.44 -29.99 -4.73
C VAL A 325 8.96 -29.67 -3.32
N ASN A 326 10.17 -30.14 -3.04
CA ASN A 326 10.84 -29.98 -1.75
C ASN A 326 11.01 -28.49 -1.38
N TRP A 327 10.74 -28.14 -0.11
CA TRP A 327 10.95 -26.81 0.47
C TRP A 327 12.38 -26.26 0.25
N LEU A 328 13.39 -27.12 0.09
CA LEU A 328 14.76 -26.74 -0.29
C LEU A 328 14.84 -26.07 -1.67
N PHE A 329 14.02 -26.49 -2.65
CA PHE A 329 13.98 -25.88 -3.99
C PHE A 329 13.31 -24.50 -3.95
N ILE A 330 12.21 -24.35 -3.20
CA ILE A 330 11.60 -23.03 -2.96
C ILE A 330 12.59 -22.11 -2.21
N GLY A 331 13.32 -22.68 -1.24
CA GLY A 331 14.45 -22.06 -0.55
C GLY A 331 15.49 -21.47 -1.51
N SER A 332 15.79 -22.19 -2.59
CA SER A 332 16.79 -21.78 -3.60
C SER A 332 16.38 -20.59 -4.47
N LEU A 333 15.09 -20.22 -4.48
CA LEU A 333 14.59 -19.06 -5.21
C LEU A 333 14.75 -17.74 -4.41
N PHE A 334 14.89 -17.79 -3.08
CA PHE A 334 15.09 -16.61 -2.26
C PHE A 334 16.37 -15.82 -2.63
N PRO A 335 17.52 -16.47 -2.87
CA PRO A 335 18.70 -15.78 -3.40
C PRO A 335 18.43 -15.05 -4.72
N ILE A 336 17.68 -15.66 -5.65
CA ILE A 336 17.35 -15.06 -6.94
C ILE A 336 16.43 -13.84 -6.75
N ALA A 337 15.39 -13.98 -5.94
CA ALA A 337 14.50 -12.87 -5.60
C ALA A 337 15.26 -11.73 -4.89
N GLY A 338 16.19 -12.07 -4.01
CA GLY A 338 17.09 -11.11 -3.35
C GLY A 338 17.98 -10.37 -4.34
N LEU A 339 18.57 -11.08 -5.31
CA LEU A 339 19.38 -10.50 -6.37
C LEU A 339 18.55 -9.59 -7.29
N LEU A 340 17.33 -9.99 -7.65
CA LEU A 340 16.42 -9.16 -8.45
C LEU A 340 15.97 -7.91 -7.70
N ALA A 341 15.71 -8.02 -6.39
CA ALA A 341 15.41 -6.87 -5.54
C ALA A 341 16.61 -5.92 -5.47
N PHE A 342 17.83 -6.45 -5.30
CA PHE A 342 19.05 -5.66 -5.30
C PHE A 342 19.28 -4.96 -6.64
N ALA A 343 19.12 -5.67 -7.76
CA ALA A 343 19.22 -5.09 -9.10
C ALA A 343 18.18 -3.98 -9.32
N SER A 344 16.95 -4.18 -8.86
CA SER A 344 15.88 -3.17 -8.94
C SER A 344 16.21 -1.92 -8.13
N ILE A 345 16.74 -2.09 -6.90
CA ILE A 345 17.19 -0.98 -6.06
C ILE A 345 18.35 -0.24 -6.76
N ALA A 346 19.33 -0.96 -7.31
CA ALA A 346 20.46 -0.35 -8.02
C ALA A 346 19.99 0.49 -9.23
N VAL A 347 19.01 0.00 -10.01
CA VAL A 347 18.41 0.76 -11.12
C VAL A 347 17.69 2.02 -10.63
N LEU A 348 16.94 1.93 -9.53
CA LEU A 348 16.26 3.09 -8.95
C LEU A 348 17.25 4.14 -8.44
N LEU A 349 18.34 3.72 -7.79
CA LEU A 349 19.40 4.60 -7.32
C LEU A 349 20.11 5.27 -8.50
N SER A 350 20.47 4.51 -9.54
CA SER A 350 21.11 5.04 -10.75
C SER A 350 20.23 6.09 -11.44
N LYS A 351 18.93 5.84 -11.56
CA LYS A 351 17.96 6.80 -12.11
C LYS A 351 17.84 8.07 -11.27
N ALA A 352 17.84 7.93 -9.94
CA ALA A 352 17.82 9.09 -9.04
C ALA A 352 19.10 9.94 -9.19
N GLN A 353 20.27 9.29 -9.26
CA GLN A 353 21.56 9.94 -9.46
C GLN A 353 21.65 10.66 -10.80
N SER A 354 21.22 10.02 -11.90
CA SER A 354 21.23 10.64 -13.24
C SER A 354 20.31 11.86 -13.34
N GLY A 355 19.21 11.86 -12.58
CA GLY A 355 18.26 12.98 -12.54
C GLY A 355 18.69 14.16 -11.67
N ASN A 356 19.62 13.97 -10.73
CA ASN A 356 19.97 15.02 -9.76
C ASN A 356 20.64 16.24 -10.39
N ALA A 357 21.45 16.05 -11.45
CA ALA A 357 22.10 17.18 -12.13
C ALA A 357 21.09 18.18 -12.69
N ALA A 358 20.03 17.68 -13.34
CA ALA A 358 18.95 18.50 -13.87
C ALA A 358 18.15 19.19 -12.74
N LYS A 359 17.86 18.45 -11.66
CA LYS A 359 17.16 19.00 -10.49
C LYS A 359 17.97 20.08 -9.78
N ARG A 360 19.27 19.87 -9.59
CA ARG A 360 20.21 20.85 -9.05
C ARG A 360 20.21 22.12 -9.90
N ALA A 361 20.31 22.00 -11.22
CA ALA A 361 20.26 23.15 -12.12
C ALA A 361 18.93 23.92 -11.99
N ALA A 362 17.80 23.21 -11.91
CA ALA A 362 16.48 23.82 -11.74
C ALA A 362 16.28 24.51 -10.38
N ILE A 363 16.90 24.00 -9.31
CA ILE A 363 16.86 24.65 -7.99
C ILE A 363 17.76 25.89 -7.97
N LEU A 364 18.97 25.82 -8.54
CA LEU A 364 19.90 26.94 -8.60
C LEU A 364 19.39 28.08 -9.49
N SER A 365 18.67 27.75 -10.58
CA SER A 365 18.06 28.78 -11.44
C SER A 365 17.01 29.63 -10.72
N LYS A 366 16.32 29.09 -9.70
CA LYS A 366 15.34 29.84 -8.88
C LYS A 366 15.98 31.01 -8.12
N ILE A 367 17.27 30.92 -7.83
CA ILE A 367 18.04 31.98 -7.15
C ILE A 367 18.99 32.72 -8.12
N GLY A 368 18.81 32.54 -9.42
CA GLY A 368 19.62 33.20 -10.46
C GLY A 368 21.05 32.67 -10.59
N VAL A 369 21.34 31.48 -10.07
CA VAL A 369 22.65 30.84 -10.18
C VAL A 369 22.64 29.88 -11.37
N ILE A 370 23.53 30.11 -12.33
CA ILE A 370 23.76 29.24 -13.49
C ILE A 370 25.09 28.52 -13.27
N GLU A 371 25.12 27.20 -13.47
CA GLU A 371 26.35 26.39 -13.52
C GLU A 371 26.60 25.95 -14.96
N TYR A 372 27.87 25.94 -15.39
CA TYR A 372 28.30 25.48 -16.72
C TYR A 372 27.67 26.22 -17.93
N GLY A 373 27.04 27.38 -17.69
CA GLY A 373 26.48 28.25 -18.73
C GLY A 373 27.31 29.50 -18.99
N VAL A 374 27.03 30.19 -20.09
CA VAL A 374 27.67 31.47 -20.43
C VAL A 374 27.00 32.58 -19.62
N ILE A 375 27.77 33.30 -18.81
CA ILE A 375 27.35 34.55 -18.18
C ILE A 375 27.57 35.65 -19.22
N PRO A 376 26.49 36.33 -19.68
CA PRO A 376 26.61 37.43 -20.65
C PRO A 376 27.52 38.52 -20.10
N GLY A 377 28.39 39.06 -20.95
CA GLY A 377 29.23 40.20 -20.60
C GLY A 377 28.42 41.49 -20.42
N THR A 378 28.95 42.43 -19.66
CA THR A 378 28.45 43.81 -19.60
C THR A 378 29.39 44.73 -20.39
N THR A 379 29.04 46.01 -20.53
CA THR A 379 29.92 47.04 -21.14
C THR A 379 31.29 47.15 -20.46
N SER A 380 31.45 46.65 -19.23
CA SER A 380 32.69 46.67 -18.45
C SER A 380 33.33 45.30 -18.22
N GLN A 381 32.70 44.18 -18.60
CA GLN A 381 33.25 42.84 -18.40
C GLN A 381 32.93 41.88 -19.55
N PRO A 382 33.90 41.11 -20.07
CA PRO A 382 33.67 40.15 -21.14
C PRO A 382 32.80 38.97 -20.69
N PRO A 383 32.08 38.30 -21.61
CA PRO A 383 31.36 37.07 -21.30
C PRO A 383 32.29 36.01 -20.71
N ARG A 384 31.80 35.25 -19.72
CA ARG A 384 32.59 34.20 -19.06
C ARG A 384 31.77 32.95 -18.78
N MET A 385 32.44 31.80 -18.70
CA MET A 385 31.81 30.55 -18.30
C MET A 385 31.55 30.51 -16.80
N ALA A 386 30.33 30.12 -16.41
CA ALA A 386 29.97 29.93 -15.02
C ALA A 386 30.62 28.65 -14.46
N LYS A 387 31.31 28.79 -13.32
CA LYS A 387 31.91 27.67 -12.59
C LYS A 387 30.85 26.93 -11.75
N LYS A 388 31.09 25.64 -11.49
CA LYS A 388 30.33 24.87 -10.50
C LYS A 388 30.41 25.57 -9.13
N ARG A 389 29.29 25.73 -8.44
CA ARG A 389 29.22 26.24 -7.07
C ARG A 389 29.30 25.08 -6.08
N THR A 390 29.79 25.33 -4.88
CA THR A 390 29.66 24.36 -3.79
C THR A 390 28.29 24.53 -3.16
N VAL A 391 27.50 23.46 -3.14
CA VAL A 391 26.15 23.47 -2.57
C VAL A 391 26.13 22.69 -1.27
N VAL A 392 25.77 23.34 -0.17
CA VAL A 392 25.68 22.74 1.17
C VAL A 392 24.21 22.58 1.54
N GLY A 393 23.79 21.33 1.74
CA GLY A 393 22.44 20.99 2.16
C GLY A 393 22.33 20.84 3.68
N PHE A 394 21.54 21.68 4.31
CA PHE A 394 21.19 21.62 5.72
C PHE A 394 19.86 20.90 5.91
N TRP A 395 19.94 19.70 6.46
CA TRP A 395 18.77 18.92 6.85
C TRP A 395 18.20 19.45 8.16
N HIS A 396 17.06 20.14 8.10
CA HIS A 396 16.45 20.79 9.25
C HIS A 396 14.92 20.94 9.09
N PRO A 397 14.13 19.86 9.32
CA PRO A 397 12.68 19.86 9.07
C PRO A 397 11.87 20.95 9.80
N PHE A 398 12.40 21.52 10.89
CA PHE A 398 11.76 22.53 11.74
C PHE A 398 12.62 23.81 11.81
N CYS A 399 12.91 24.44 10.68
CA CYS A 399 13.84 25.59 10.64
C CYS A 399 13.24 26.90 11.18
N ASN A 400 11.91 26.99 11.36
CA ASN A 400 11.19 28.21 11.71
C ASN A 400 10.64 28.24 13.16
N SER A 401 11.04 27.31 14.03
CA SER A 401 10.51 27.23 15.41
C SER A 401 11.16 28.21 16.41
N GLY A 402 12.30 28.81 16.09
CA GLY A 402 12.90 29.90 16.88
C GLY A 402 13.61 29.47 18.17
N GLY A 403 14.04 28.21 18.25
CA GLY A 403 14.82 27.64 19.35
C GLY A 403 16.34 27.70 19.15
N GLY A 404 17.08 26.99 20.02
CA GLY A 404 18.54 26.99 19.99
C GLY A 404 19.15 26.19 18.83
N GLY A 405 18.44 25.18 18.31
CA GLY A 405 18.92 24.38 17.18
C GLY A 405 18.87 25.17 15.87
N GLU A 406 17.81 25.95 15.71
CA GLU A 406 17.63 26.87 14.58
C GLU A 406 18.70 27.96 14.64
N ARG A 407 19.03 28.50 15.83
CA ARG A 407 20.14 29.45 15.96
C ARG A 407 21.47 28.88 15.47
N VAL A 408 21.77 27.61 15.74
CA VAL A 408 22.97 26.92 15.21
C VAL A 408 22.92 26.84 13.69
N LEU A 409 21.80 26.38 13.11
CA LEU A 409 21.60 26.33 11.65
C LEU A 409 21.89 27.69 11.00
N TRP A 410 21.21 28.75 11.48
CA TRP A 410 21.27 30.06 10.85
C TRP A 410 22.63 30.75 11.08
N THR A 411 23.28 30.51 12.22
CA THR A 411 24.65 31.00 12.46
C THR A 411 25.66 30.31 11.55
N ALA A 412 25.51 29.00 11.30
CA ALA A 412 26.36 28.26 10.38
C ALA A 412 26.20 28.79 8.94
N ILE A 413 24.96 29.03 8.49
CA ILE A 413 24.70 29.62 7.16
C ILE A 413 25.27 31.04 7.07
N ALA A 414 25.08 31.89 8.09
CA ALA A 414 25.63 33.24 8.11
C ALA A 414 27.16 33.23 8.07
N TRP A 415 27.81 32.30 8.78
CA TRP A 415 29.25 32.12 8.72
C TRP A 415 29.72 31.70 7.32
N LEU A 416 29.05 30.72 6.70
CA LEU A 416 29.35 30.30 5.32
C LEU A 416 29.20 31.47 4.35
N GLN A 417 28.16 32.28 4.46
CA GLN A 417 27.96 33.44 3.59
C GLN A 417 29.05 34.51 3.72
N ARG A 418 29.65 34.66 4.92
CA ARG A 418 30.76 35.60 5.15
C ARG A 418 32.10 35.07 4.67
N VAL A 419 32.41 33.81 4.96
CA VAL A 419 33.74 33.22 4.70
C VAL A 419 33.85 32.63 3.30
N HIS A 420 32.76 32.08 2.77
CA HIS A 420 32.72 31.41 1.47
C HIS A 420 31.61 32.03 0.59
N PRO A 421 31.86 33.18 -0.04
CA PRO A 421 30.83 33.91 -0.77
C PRO A 421 30.25 33.13 -1.96
N ASP A 422 30.99 32.11 -2.44
CA ASP A 422 30.61 31.27 -3.57
C ASP A 422 29.75 30.04 -3.21
N VAL A 423 29.49 29.81 -1.91
CA VAL A 423 28.69 28.68 -1.42
C VAL A 423 27.20 29.02 -1.44
N ILE A 424 26.38 28.06 -1.88
CA ILE A 424 24.92 28.12 -1.81
C ILE A 424 24.42 27.16 -0.73
N SER A 425 23.49 27.60 0.10
CA SER A 425 22.85 26.77 1.12
C SER A 425 21.48 26.28 0.66
N LEU A 426 21.26 24.96 0.67
CA LEU A 426 19.92 24.37 0.58
C LEU A 426 19.41 24.07 1.98
N VAL A 427 18.17 24.43 2.30
CA VAL A 427 17.55 24.12 3.58
C VAL A 427 16.35 23.20 3.36
N TYR A 428 16.46 21.95 3.78
CA TYR A 428 15.36 20.98 3.70
C TYR A 428 14.44 21.17 4.91
N SER A 429 13.25 21.71 4.69
CA SER A 429 12.34 22.10 5.76
C SER A 429 10.88 21.83 5.39
N GLY A 430 10.08 21.41 6.39
CA GLY A 430 8.63 21.32 6.25
C GLY A 430 7.89 22.59 6.67
N ASP A 431 8.61 23.64 7.07
CA ASP A 431 8.02 24.99 7.24
C ASP A 431 7.76 25.68 5.90
N TYR A 432 8.43 25.25 4.83
CA TYR A 432 8.28 25.78 3.47
C TYR A 432 7.47 24.80 2.61
N PRO A 433 6.51 25.27 1.78
CA PRO A 433 6.20 26.67 1.45
C PRO A 433 5.09 27.31 2.29
N GLU A 434 4.67 26.69 3.40
CA GLU A 434 3.61 27.24 4.27
C GLU A 434 3.99 28.62 4.83
N ALA A 435 5.22 28.76 5.34
CA ALA A 435 5.86 30.04 5.57
C ALA A 435 6.69 30.43 4.33
N SER A 436 6.57 31.69 3.90
CA SER A 436 7.37 32.18 2.78
C SER A 436 8.86 32.26 3.15
N LYS A 437 9.72 32.27 2.13
CA LYS A 437 11.17 32.38 2.33
C LYS A 437 11.51 33.69 3.07
N GLU A 438 10.86 34.77 2.68
CA GLU A 438 11.03 36.11 3.23
C GLU A 438 10.62 36.15 4.70
N ASP A 439 9.47 35.54 5.04
CA ASP A 439 8.99 35.47 6.43
C ASP A 439 9.94 34.69 7.33
N ILE A 440 10.46 33.55 6.85
CA ILE A 440 11.42 32.74 7.61
C ILE A 440 12.69 33.56 7.87
N LEU A 441 13.25 34.21 6.84
CA LEU A 441 14.47 35.00 6.98
C LEU A 441 14.27 36.24 7.86
N GLN A 442 13.10 36.90 7.77
CA GLN A 442 12.77 38.01 8.65
C GLN A 442 12.67 37.56 10.11
N ARG A 443 12.03 36.41 10.37
CA ARG A 443 11.97 35.84 11.72
C ARG A 443 13.35 35.49 12.27
N VAL A 444 14.28 35.04 11.43
CA VAL A 444 15.67 34.81 11.83
C VAL A 444 16.35 36.10 12.26
N LYS A 445 16.16 37.19 11.51
CA LYS A 445 16.65 38.52 11.88
C LYS A 445 16.01 39.00 13.19
N ASP A 446 14.70 38.90 13.33
CA ASP A 446 13.98 39.39 14.52
C ASP A 446 14.30 38.57 15.78
N ARG A 447 14.47 37.25 15.64
CA ARG A 447 14.63 36.33 16.77
C ARG A 447 16.08 36.11 17.20
N PHE A 448 17.00 36.10 16.24
CA PHE A 448 18.40 35.77 16.47
C PHE A 448 19.36 36.90 16.11
N GLU A 449 18.86 37.99 15.52
CA GLU A 449 19.65 39.11 15.03
C GLU A 449 20.75 38.69 14.03
N ILE A 450 20.43 37.66 13.24
CA ILE A 450 21.27 37.13 12.18
C ILE A 450 20.73 37.66 10.85
N GLU A 451 21.53 38.47 10.17
CA GLU A 451 21.22 38.91 8.81
C GLU A 451 21.75 37.91 7.79
N LEU A 452 20.89 37.53 6.84
CA LEU A 452 21.17 36.52 5.83
C LEU A 452 20.90 37.08 4.43
N ASP A 453 21.77 36.74 3.49
CA ASP A 453 21.54 37.00 2.08
C ASP A 453 20.64 35.91 1.49
N GLY A 454 19.37 36.25 1.28
CA GLY A 454 18.38 35.34 0.69
C GLY A 454 18.75 34.84 -0.70
N LYS A 455 19.61 35.53 -1.47
CA LYS A 455 20.02 35.07 -2.82
C LYS A 455 20.92 33.83 -2.77
N ARG A 456 21.49 33.51 -1.60
CA ARG A 456 22.38 32.36 -1.38
C ARG A 456 21.74 31.23 -0.58
N ILE A 457 20.42 31.30 -0.38
CA ILE A 457 19.64 30.30 0.36
C ILE A 457 18.48 29.84 -0.51
N GLN A 458 18.28 28.54 -0.63
CA GLN A 458 17.12 27.98 -1.30
C GLN A 458 16.48 26.88 -0.43
N PHE A 459 15.17 26.97 -0.24
CA PHE A 459 14.42 25.97 0.53
C PHE A 459 13.99 24.81 -0.36
N VAL A 460 14.02 23.61 0.22
CA VAL A 460 13.47 22.37 -0.34
C VAL A 460 12.33 21.91 0.57
N PRO A 461 11.08 21.83 0.06
CA PRO A 461 9.92 21.55 0.89
C PRO A 461 9.88 20.09 1.34
N LEU A 462 9.45 19.87 2.59
CA LEU A 462 9.18 18.55 3.17
C LEU A 462 7.70 18.42 3.59
N PRO A 463 6.77 18.26 2.64
CA PRO A 463 5.33 18.21 2.93
C PRO A 463 4.94 17.08 3.89
N SER A 464 5.75 16.02 3.98
CA SER A 464 5.48 14.90 4.89
C SER A 464 6.07 15.08 6.29
N ARG A 465 6.44 16.30 6.69
CA ARG A 465 7.04 16.62 8.01
C ARG A 465 6.31 16.00 9.20
N TYR A 466 4.99 15.84 9.12
CA TYR A 466 4.20 15.21 10.17
C TYR A 466 4.68 13.79 10.54
N LEU A 467 5.42 13.07 9.68
CA LEU A 467 5.98 11.75 9.99
C LEU A 467 7.07 11.76 11.06
N VAL A 468 7.68 12.93 11.33
CA VAL A 468 8.67 13.09 12.42
C VAL A 468 8.10 13.87 13.61
N SER A 469 6.79 14.18 13.60
CA SER A 469 6.15 14.79 14.77
C SER A 469 6.01 13.78 15.92
N ASP A 470 5.90 14.30 17.14
CA ASP A 470 5.68 13.53 18.36
C ASP A 470 4.31 12.84 18.43
N SER A 471 3.30 13.42 17.76
CA SER A 471 1.90 13.02 17.83
C SER A 471 1.47 11.97 16.79
N TYR A 472 2.27 11.77 15.74
CA TYR A 472 1.88 10.87 14.64
C TYR A 472 1.98 9.39 15.02
N TRP A 473 3.12 8.98 15.60
CA TRP A 473 3.38 7.59 15.94
C TRP A 473 2.92 7.25 17.36
N LYS A 474 1.74 6.65 17.49
CA LYS A 474 1.14 6.25 18.78
C LYS A 474 1.86 5.08 19.48
N ARG A 475 2.66 4.31 18.75
CA ARG A 475 3.44 3.17 19.25
C ARG A 475 4.78 3.14 18.53
N PHE A 476 5.83 2.67 19.22
CA PHE A 476 7.20 2.62 18.69
C PHE A 476 7.68 3.97 18.12
N THR A 477 7.39 5.06 18.83
CA THR A 477 7.57 6.44 18.35
C THR A 477 8.98 6.70 17.82
N LEU A 478 10.04 6.27 18.50
CA LEU A 478 11.42 6.47 18.01
C LEU A 478 11.67 5.76 16.68
N LEU A 479 11.21 4.52 16.53
CA LEU A 479 11.36 3.75 15.29
C LEU A 479 10.51 4.34 14.17
N GLY A 480 9.27 4.72 14.47
CA GLY A 480 8.38 5.41 13.55
C GLY A 480 8.98 6.72 13.04
N GLN A 481 9.46 7.58 13.93
CA GLN A 481 10.12 8.84 13.57
C GLN A 481 11.41 8.62 12.79
N SER A 482 12.16 7.53 13.08
CA SER A 482 13.36 7.17 12.32
C SER A 482 13.03 6.72 10.89
N PHE A 483 11.94 5.98 10.69
CA PHE A 483 11.45 5.68 9.34
C PHE A 483 10.88 6.91 8.65
N GLY A 484 10.17 7.76 9.41
CA GLY A 484 9.69 9.05 8.95
C GLY A 484 10.83 9.89 8.41
N SER A 485 11.94 10.03 9.15
CA SER A 485 13.08 10.85 8.72
C SER A 485 13.75 10.32 7.45
N ILE A 486 13.82 8.99 7.25
CA ILE A 486 14.29 8.39 5.98
C ILE A 486 13.36 8.76 4.83
N TYR A 487 12.03 8.68 5.03
CA TYR A 487 11.06 9.06 4.02
C TYR A 487 11.18 10.55 3.66
N LEU A 488 11.31 11.41 4.67
CA LEU A 488 11.57 12.84 4.47
C LEU A 488 12.88 13.06 3.70
N ALA A 489 13.96 12.32 4.01
CA ALA A 489 15.21 12.43 3.28
C ALA A 489 15.03 12.02 1.80
N TRP A 490 14.27 10.97 1.52
CA TRP A 490 13.88 10.63 0.15
C TRP A 490 13.05 11.75 -0.50
N GLU A 491 12.10 12.35 0.21
CA GLU A 491 11.28 13.47 -0.26
C GLU A 491 12.15 14.69 -0.62
N GLY A 492 13.09 15.06 0.24
CA GLY A 492 13.98 16.20 0.05
C GLY A 492 15.09 15.99 -0.99
N LEU A 493 15.59 14.77 -1.17
CA LEU A 493 16.71 14.50 -2.09
C LEU A 493 16.21 13.98 -3.45
N CYS A 494 15.19 13.11 -3.45
CA CYS A 494 14.69 12.41 -4.63
C CYS A 494 13.29 12.86 -5.08
N GLY A 495 12.53 13.55 -4.24
CA GLY A 495 11.16 13.99 -4.54
C GLY A 495 11.07 14.98 -5.70
N LYS A 496 9.84 15.39 -6.04
CA LYS A 496 9.56 16.28 -7.17
C LYS A 496 10.37 17.58 -7.11
N ASP A 497 10.40 18.19 -5.93
CA ASP A 497 11.12 19.44 -5.65
C ASP A 497 12.49 19.20 -4.99
N GLY A 498 12.88 17.94 -4.84
CA GLY A 498 14.09 17.54 -4.16
C GLY A 498 15.32 17.49 -5.07
N ALA A 499 16.46 17.90 -4.53
CA ALA A 499 17.79 17.72 -5.10
C ALA A 499 18.83 17.73 -3.98
N TRP A 500 20.03 17.24 -4.25
CA TRP A 500 21.15 17.31 -3.32
C TRP A 500 22.37 18.04 -3.89
N GLY A 501 23.14 18.62 -2.97
CA GLY A 501 24.37 19.34 -3.24
C GLY A 501 25.61 18.46 -3.13
N ASP A 502 26.71 19.09 -2.68
CA ASP A 502 28.02 18.46 -2.52
C ASP A 502 28.29 18.07 -1.05
N ILE A 503 27.59 18.71 -0.11
CA ILE A 503 27.68 18.44 1.34
C ILE A 503 26.27 18.28 1.91
N PHE A 504 26.06 17.28 2.76
CA PHE A 504 24.83 17.06 3.51
C PHE A 504 25.13 17.18 5.02
N ILE A 505 24.46 18.11 5.70
CA ILE A 505 24.63 18.38 7.12
C ILE A 505 23.31 18.09 7.84
N ASP A 506 23.28 17.06 8.66
CA ASP A 506 22.19 16.82 9.61
C ASP A 506 22.36 17.73 10.82
N SER A 507 21.53 18.77 10.92
CA SER A 507 21.58 19.76 12.00
C SER A 507 20.50 19.55 13.06
N MET A 508 19.74 18.46 12.95
CA MET A 508 18.65 18.11 13.88
C MET A 508 18.94 16.84 14.67
N GLY A 509 19.79 15.95 14.16
CA GLY A 509 20.17 14.70 14.84
C GLY A 509 19.33 13.49 14.42
N TYR A 510 18.82 13.47 13.19
CA TYR A 510 18.16 12.31 12.59
C TYR A 510 19.16 11.37 11.90
N ALA A 511 19.98 10.66 12.71
CA ALA A 511 21.07 9.83 12.19
C ALA A 511 20.65 8.75 11.18
N PHE A 512 19.41 8.26 11.23
CA PHE A 512 18.89 7.27 10.27
C PHE A 512 18.82 7.78 8.82
N THR A 513 18.90 9.10 8.61
CA THR A 513 19.03 9.68 7.26
C THR A 513 20.39 9.43 6.63
N LEU A 514 21.46 9.29 7.43
CA LEU A 514 22.84 9.24 6.96
C LEU A 514 23.14 7.98 6.11
N PRO A 515 22.74 6.75 6.51
CA PRO A 515 22.88 5.58 5.65
C PRO A 515 22.13 5.72 4.33
N PHE A 516 20.94 6.31 4.35
CA PHE A 516 20.15 6.54 3.15
C PHE A 516 20.85 7.52 2.20
N VAL A 517 21.36 8.64 2.73
CA VAL A 517 22.13 9.60 1.93
C VAL A 517 23.36 8.93 1.33
N ARG A 518 24.11 8.13 2.09
CA ARG A 518 25.26 7.40 1.56
C ARG A 518 24.87 6.39 0.49
N LEU A 519 23.81 5.62 0.70
CA LEU A 519 23.32 4.66 -0.29
C LEU A 519 22.89 5.36 -1.59
N LEU A 520 22.26 6.53 -1.47
CA LEU A 520 21.80 7.31 -2.61
C LEU A 520 22.93 7.99 -3.37
N THR A 521 23.92 8.53 -2.67
CA THR A 521 24.92 9.43 -3.25
C THR A 521 26.31 8.80 -3.39
N GLY A 522 26.52 7.62 -2.81
CA GLY A 522 27.83 6.98 -2.73
C GLY A 522 28.87 7.88 -2.03
N GLY A 523 30.11 7.85 -2.52
CA GLY A 523 31.19 8.71 -2.03
C GLY A 523 31.15 10.16 -2.50
N SER A 524 30.14 10.57 -3.28
CA SER A 524 30.14 11.89 -3.95
C SER A 524 29.72 13.06 -3.05
N VAL A 525 29.05 12.78 -1.93
CA VAL A 525 28.57 13.79 -0.98
C VAL A 525 29.27 13.58 0.36
N ALA A 526 29.81 14.66 0.92
CA ALA A 526 30.35 14.68 2.27
C ALA A 526 29.21 14.77 3.29
N ILE A 527 29.22 13.91 4.31
CA ILE A 527 28.14 13.81 5.29
C ILE A 527 28.61 14.29 6.67
N GLY A 528 28.00 15.37 7.17
CA GLY A 528 28.24 15.91 8.51
C GLY A 528 27.02 15.83 9.41
N THR A 529 27.22 15.81 10.73
CA THR A 529 26.14 15.95 11.72
C THR A 529 26.52 16.96 12.77
N TYR A 530 25.53 17.71 13.24
CA TYR A 530 25.57 18.47 14.48
C TYR A 530 24.47 17.96 15.39
N THR A 531 24.83 17.24 16.45
CA THR A 531 23.88 16.62 17.37
C THR A 531 23.69 17.47 18.64
N HIS A 532 22.48 18.00 18.81
CA HIS A 532 22.06 18.67 20.04
C HIS A 532 21.56 17.68 21.09
N TYR A 533 20.67 16.77 20.69
CA TYR A 533 20.05 15.77 21.53
C TYR A 533 20.13 14.42 20.83
N PRO A 534 20.88 13.45 21.37
CA PRO A 534 20.92 12.10 20.82
C PRO A 534 19.51 11.48 20.82
N THR A 535 19.16 10.76 19.74
CA THR A 535 17.84 10.11 19.60
C THR A 535 17.55 9.11 20.73
N VAL A 536 18.60 8.49 21.27
CA VAL A 536 18.54 7.70 22.50
C VAL A 536 19.68 8.10 23.42
N SER A 537 19.37 8.42 24.67
CA SER A 537 20.35 8.70 25.73
C SER A 537 20.50 7.55 26.72
N SER A 538 21.65 7.50 27.40
CA SER A 538 21.89 6.60 28.54
C SER A 538 20.83 6.76 29.63
N ASP A 539 20.36 7.99 29.84
CA ASP A 539 19.39 8.33 30.89
C ASP A 539 18.00 7.77 30.57
N MET A 540 17.57 7.81 29.30
CA MET A 540 16.33 7.18 28.87
C MET A 540 16.35 5.67 29.15
N VAL A 541 17.45 4.98 28.82
CA VAL A 541 17.61 3.54 29.06
C VAL A 541 17.65 3.23 30.56
N ASN A 542 18.39 4.04 31.34
CA ASN A 542 18.47 3.91 32.79
C ASN A 542 17.11 4.11 33.47
N ARG A 543 16.29 5.08 33.02
CA ARG A 543 14.93 5.28 33.53
C ARG A 543 14.02 4.06 33.32
N VAL A 544 14.11 3.39 32.16
CA VAL A 544 13.39 2.12 31.92
C VAL A 544 13.90 1.01 32.84
N ARG A 545 15.22 0.89 32.99
CA ARG A 545 15.86 -0.11 33.85
C ARG A 545 15.45 0.05 35.32
N LEU A 546 15.37 1.30 35.80
CA LEU A 546 14.94 1.67 37.14
C LEU A 546 13.41 1.72 37.32
N ARG A 547 12.63 1.44 36.26
CA ARG A 547 11.15 1.49 36.24
C ARG A 547 10.55 2.81 36.74
N GLN A 548 11.25 3.93 36.55
CA GLN A 548 10.77 5.25 36.96
C GLN A 548 9.64 5.73 36.04
N GLU A 549 8.57 6.31 36.59
CA GLU A 549 7.47 6.83 35.76
C GLU A 549 7.89 8.04 34.91
N GLY A 550 7.44 8.08 33.66
CA GLY A 550 7.74 9.16 32.70
C GLY A 550 7.08 8.89 31.34
N ILE A 551 7.11 9.89 30.44
CA ILE A 551 6.58 9.78 29.05
C ILE A 551 7.23 8.59 28.32
N GLU A 552 8.53 8.43 28.56
CA GLU A 552 9.38 7.33 28.11
C GLU A 552 8.89 5.95 28.55
N ASN A 553 8.02 5.85 29.57
CA ASN A 553 7.73 4.63 30.32
C ASN A 553 6.23 4.29 30.42
N ALA A 554 5.38 4.94 29.61
CA ALA A 554 3.93 4.74 29.62
C ALA A 554 3.53 3.24 29.56
N GLY A 555 3.27 2.66 30.74
CA GLY A 555 2.89 1.26 30.94
C GLY A 555 4.01 0.23 31.09
N ALA A 556 5.29 0.58 30.92
CA ALA A 556 6.43 -0.33 31.06
C ALA A 556 6.92 -0.49 32.51
N SER A 557 6.78 0.55 33.34
CA SER A 557 7.08 0.51 34.79
C SER A 557 6.17 -0.45 35.57
N LYS A 558 4.99 -0.76 35.03
CA LYS A 558 3.94 -1.55 35.69
C LYS A 558 4.09 -3.07 35.53
N SER A 559 5.03 -3.56 34.72
CA SER A 559 5.21 -5.00 34.46
C SER A 559 6.64 -5.34 34.08
N ALA A 560 7.19 -6.38 34.70
CA ALA A 560 8.54 -6.88 34.41
C ALA A 560 8.70 -7.32 32.95
N LEU A 561 7.69 -7.99 32.36
CA LEU A 561 7.72 -8.42 30.96
C LEU A 561 7.74 -7.21 30.01
N ARG A 562 6.92 -6.18 30.28
CA ARG A 562 6.89 -4.95 29.46
C ARG A 562 8.19 -4.18 29.57
N THR A 563 8.82 -4.16 30.76
CA THR A 563 10.17 -3.61 30.93
C THR A 563 11.18 -4.37 30.06
N TRP A 564 11.18 -5.72 30.10
CA TRP A 564 12.12 -6.54 29.33
C TRP A 564 11.98 -6.34 27.82
N VAL A 565 10.75 -6.37 27.29
CA VAL A 565 10.47 -6.10 25.87
C VAL A 565 10.96 -4.72 25.46
N LYS A 566 10.75 -3.71 26.32
CA LYS A 566 11.20 -2.35 26.03
C LYS A 566 12.72 -2.19 26.08
N LEU A 567 13.39 -2.88 26.99
CA LEU A 567 14.86 -2.93 27.04
C LEU A 567 15.43 -3.63 25.80
N ALA A 568 14.82 -4.73 25.34
CA ALA A 568 15.20 -5.39 24.10
C ALA A 568 15.01 -4.46 22.88
N TYR A 569 13.88 -3.73 22.83
CA TYR A 569 13.63 -2.72 21.81
C TYR A 569 14.70 -1.62 21.80
N TYR A 570 15.03 -1.03 22.96
CA TYR A 570 16.09 -0.04 23.05
C TYR A 570 17.46 -0.61 22.71
N ALA A 571 17.78 -1.84 23.11
CA ALA A 571 19.04 -2.47 22.74
C ALA A 571 19.19 -2.67 21.22
N ILE A 572 18.11 -3.04 20.53
CA ILE A 572 18.10 -3.14 19.06
C ILE A 572 18.19 -1.75 18.44
N PHE A 573 17.38 -0.80 18.90
CA PHE A 573 17.36 0.56 18.36
C PHE A 573 18.70 1.27 18.54
N THR A 574 19.33 1.18 19.71
CA THR A 574 20.65 1.77 19.98
C THR A 574 21.73 1.20 19.07
N ARG A 575 21.68 -0.10 18.72
CA ARG A 575 22.59 -0.70 17.73
C ARG A 575 22.40 -0.10 16.35
N LEU A 576 21.15 0.03 15.89
CA LEU A 576 20.83 0.63 14.59
C LEU A 576 21.22 2.12 14.55
N TYR A 577 20.99 2.85 15.63
CA TYR A 577 21.38 4.24 15.78
C TYR A 577 22.91 4.41 15.74
N ALA A 578 23.64 3.57 16.49
CA ALA A 578 25.11 3.55 16.48
C ALA A 578 25.67 3.25 15.09
N LEU A 579 25.11 2.26 14.37
CA LEU A 579 25.47 1.96 12.99
C LEU A 579 25.20 3.13 12.05
N SER A 580 24.07 3.81 12.22
CA SER A 580 23.68 4.93 11.36
C SER A 580 24.64 6.12 11.48
N LEU A 581 25.15 6.38 12.69
CA LEU A 581 26.13 7.45 12.94
C LEU A 581 27.47 7.22 12.21
N LEU A 582 27.83 5.97 11.89
CA LEU A 582 29.11 5.66 11.22
C LEU A 582 29.19 6.21 9.79
N PHE A 583 28.06 6.60 9.20
CA PHE A 583 28.00 7.16 7.84
C PHE A 583 28.39 8.64 7.78
N SER A 584 28.50 9.32 8.93
CA SER A 584 29.02 10.67 8.99
C SER A 584 30.55 10.69 9.00
N GLU A 585 31.12 11.58 8.18
CA GLU A 585 32.55 11.87 8.13
C GLU A 585 32.97 12.89 9.21
N TYR A 586 32.06 13.80 9.56
CA TYR A 586 32.30 14.85 10.55
C TYR A 586 31.14 14.94 11.54
N THR A 587 31.39 14.54 12.79
CA THR A 587 30.40 14.59 13.86
C THR A 587 30.72 15.71 14.83
N MET A 588 29.78 16.64 14.98
CA MET A 588 29.84 17.76 15.92
C MET A 588 28.75 17.61 16.99
N THR A 589 29.03 18.07 18.20
CA THR A 589 28.12 17.99 19.33
C THR A 589 28.12 19.28 20.13
N ASN A 590 26.98 19.59 20.75
CA ASN A 590 26.78 20.86 21.47
C ASN A 590 27.49 20.96 22.83
N SER A 591 27.99 19.85 23.37
CA SER A 591 28.50 19.77 24.74
C SER A 591 29.38 18.54 24.93
N SER A 592 30.26 18.59 25.94
CA SER A 592 31.13 17.47 26.30
C SER A 592 30.36 16.22 26.73
N TRP A 593 29.18 16.37 27.34
CA TRP A 593 28.32 15.22 27.68
C TRP A 593 27.80 14.52 26.42
N THR A 594 27.26 15.28 25.47
CA THR A 594 26.76 14.73 24.20
C THR A 594 27.88 14.10 23.38
N GLN A 595 29.07 14.73 23.36
CA GLN A 595 30.27 14.17 22.74
C GLN A 595 30.64 12.81 23.32
N ALA A 596 30.71 12.70 24.65
CA ALA A 596 31.07 11.44 25.31
C ALA A 596 30.08 10.32 24.97
N HIS A 597 28.78 10.62 24.97
CA HIS A 597 27.74 9.67 24.59
C HIS A 597 27.86 9.24 23.13
N ILE A 598 27.95 10.18 22.18
CA ILE A 598 28.08 9.87 20.75
C ILE A 598 29.37 9.11 20.45
N LYS A 599 30.50 9.47 21.09
CA LYS A 599 31.77 8.75 20.96
C LYS A 599 31.66 7.30 21.45
N SER A 600 30.90 7.07 22.54
CA SER A 600 30.63 5.70 23.02
C SER A 600 29.84 4.88 21.99
N LEU A 601 28.85 5.50 21.34
CA LEU A 601 28.05 4.85 20.29
C LEU A 601 28.85 4.58 19.02
N LEU A 602 29.70 5.51 18.59
CA LEU A 602 30.61 5.31 17.45
C LEU A 602 31.56 4.15 17.71
N THR A 603 32.12 4.07 18.91
CA THR A 603 33.00 2.96 19.33
C THR A 603 32.25 1.63 19.33
N PHE A 604 31.06 1.60 19.93
CA PHE A 604 30.20 0.42 19.97
C PHE A 604 29.77 -0.03 18.57
N GLY A 605 29.30 0.88 17.73
CA GLY A 605 28.86 0.61 16.36
C GLY A 605 29.96 -0.05 15.53
N ARG A 606 31.20 0.43 15.64
CA ARG A 606 32.35 -0.16 14.91
C ARG A 606 32.71 -1.56 15.35
N SER A 607 32.55 -1.87 16.63
CA SER A 607 32.80 -3.23 17.15
C SER A 607 31.72 -4.23 16.72
N SER A 608 30.62 -3.77 16.12
CA SER A 608 29.52 -4.64 15.72
C SER A 608 29.77 -5.33 14.37
N PHE A 609 29.27 -6.56 14.25
CA PHE A 609 29.29 -7.32 12.99
C PHE A 609 28.70 -6.53 11.80
N GLY A 610 27.66 -5.72 12.06
CA GLY A 610 27.01 -4.90 11.04
C GLY A 610 27.93 -3.86 10.41
N ALA A 611 28.91 -3.33 11.15
CA ALA A 611 29.90 -2.41 10.59
C ALA A 611 30.79 -3.11 9.55
N GLY A 612 31.20 -4.36 9.80
CA GLY A 612 32.00 -5.15 8.86
C GLY A 612 31.28 -5.47 7.55
N LEU A 613 29.95 -5.54 7.56
CA LEU A 613 29.12 -5.78 6.38
C LEU A 613 28.76 -4.49 5.61
N LEU A 614 28.46 -3.40 6.33
CA LEU A 614 27.94 -2.16 5.73
C LEU A 614 29.02 -1.15 5.35
N LEU A 615 30.21 -1.21 5.95
CA LEU A 615 31.33 -0.32 5.68
C LEU A 615 32.41 -0.97 4.79
N LEU A 616 32.02 -1.90 3.91
CA LEU A 616 32.93 -2.59 2.97
C LEU A 616 33.71 -1.65 2.03
N ASP A 617 33.33 -0.36 1.97
CA ASP A 617 33.97 0.69 1.16
C ASP A 617 34.87 1.66 1.96
N ASP A 618 35.46 1.20 3.06
CA ASP A 618 36.47 1.99 3.77
C ASP A 618 37.85 2.01 3.06
N LYS A 619 37.93 1.56 1.79
CA LYS A 619 39.17 1.67 0.98
C LYS A 619 39.67 3.11 0.89
N ALA A 620 38.78 4.11 0.87
CA ALA A 620 39.17 5.51 0.85
C ALA A 620 39.84 5.93 2.17
N GLN A 621 39.29 5.57 3.33
CA GLN A 621 39.92 5.88 4.63
C GLN A 621 41.17 5.03 4.87
N GLU A 622 41.16 3.75 4.49
CA GLU A 622 42.32 2.87 4.60
C GLU A 622 43.48 3.36 3.73
N MET A 623 43.19 3.92 2.54
CA MET A 623 44.21 4.56 1.71
C MET A 623 44.70 5.88 2.30
N ARG A 624 43.84 6.68 2.95
CA ARG A 624 44.26 7.89 3.68
C ARG A 624 45.15 7.53 4.87
N GLU A 625 44.82 6.49 5.61
CA GLU A 625 45.66 5.95 6.70
C GLU A 625 46.99 5.42 6.18
N LYS A 626 46.99 4.67 5.06
CA LYS A 626 48.23 4.21 4.40
C LYS A 626 49.08 5.37 3.89
N ARG A 627 48.47 6.50 3.53
CA ARG A 627 49.18 7.75 3.16
C ARG A 627 49.56 8.62 4.36
N GLY A 628 49.20 8.22 5.59
CA GLY A 628 49.46 9.00 6.81
C GLY A 628 48.59 10.25 6.96
N GLU A 629 47.51 10.38 6.19
CA GLU A 629 46.59 11.53 6.18
C GLU A 629 45.51 11.45 7.28
N SER A 630 45.36 10.29 7.92
CA SER A 630 44.41 10.06 9.03
C SER A 630 44.85 8.86 9.86
N THR A 631 44.39 8.77 11.10
CA THR A 631 44.60 7.63 12.01
C THR A 631 43.30 6.86 12.28
N ARG A 632 43.43 5.65 12.82
CA ARG A 632 42.27 4.84 13.21
C ARG A 632 41.45 5.50 14.33
N GLU A 633 42.08 6.35 15.14
CA GLU A 633 41.43 7.14 16.20
C GLU A 633 40.61 8.29 15.60
N ASP A 634 41.04 8.86 14.47
CA ASP A 634 40.29 9.91 13.76
C ASP A 634 38.94 9.42 13.24
N ARG A 635 38.77 8.11 13.08
CA ARG A 635 37.46 7.55 12.73
C ARG A 635 36.45 7.88 13.84
N ALA A 636 36.82 7.87 15.13
CA ALA A 636 35.92 8.21 16.24
C ALA A 636 35.93 9.71 16.60
N LYS A 637 36.45 10.56 15.71
CA LYS A 637 36.53 12.00 15.94
C LYS A 637 35.11 12.58 16.02
N CYS A 638 34.82 13.11 17.19
CA CYS A 638 33.59 13.82 17.49
C CYS A 638 34.03 15.12 18.15
N GLU A 639 33.71 16.26 17.56
CA GLU A 639 34.14 17.57 18.05
C GLU A 639 33.04 18.23 18.89
N VAL A 640 33.44 18.99 19.91
CA VAL A 640 32.52 19.83 20.68
C VAL A 640 32.52 21.19 20.03
N VAL A 641 31.38 21.58 19.48
CA VAL A 641 31.14 22.90 18.92
C VAL A 641 30.00 23.47 19.74
N PHE A 642 30.32 24.39 20.66
CA PHE A 642 29.31 24.98 21.53
C PHE A 642 28.31 25.81 20.70
N PRO A 643 27.00 25.77 21.05
CA PRO A 643 26.02 26.56 20.34
C PRO A 643 26.30 28.06 20.55
N PRO A 644 26.02 28.91 19.53
CA PRO A 644 26.24 30.33 19.64
C PRO A 644 25.29 30.94 20.68
N CYS A 645 25.84 31.75 21.58
CA CYS A 645 25.07 32.51 22.57
C CYS A 645 24.76 33.91 22.07
N ASP A 646 23.69 34.50 22.60
CA ASP A 646 23.50 35.95 22.46
C ASP A 646 24.39 36.69 23.44
N THR A 647 25.27 37.54 22.92
CA THR A 647 26.18 38.34 23.72
C THR A 647 26.00 39.83 23.48
N LYS A 648 25.01 40.25 22.69
CA LYS A 648 24.81 41.67 22.37
C LYS A 648 24.40 42.48 23.59
N GLU A 649 23.46 41.98 24.40
CA GLU A 649 23.10 42.63 25.68
C GLU A 649 24.29 42.66 26.65
N LEU A 650 25.16 41.65 26.63
CA LEU A 650 26.39 41.65 27.45
C LEU A 650 27.37 42.74 27.00
N SER A 651 27.33 43.15 25.72
CA SER A 651 28.14 44.25 25.22
C SER A 651 27.68 45.61 25.78
N ALA A 652 26.41 45.73 26.19
CA ALA A 652 25.88 46.92 26.85
C ALA A 652 26.36 47.08 28.30
N LEU A 653 26.97 46.04 28.90
CA LEU A 653 27.50 46.12 30.26
C LEU A 653 28.69 47.08 30.39
N GLY A 654 29.43 47.34 29.30
CA GLY A 654 30.56 48.28 29.25
C GLY A 654 31.72 47.96 30.21
N ASN A 655 32.90 48.59 30.00
CA ASN A 655 34.05 48.60 30.93
C ASN A 655 34.35 47.27 31.66
N LEU A 656 34.33 46.13 30.94
CA LEU A 656 34.62 44.81 31.52
C LEU A 656 36.12 44.62 31.82
N ASP A 657 36.96 45.43 31.18
CA ASP A 657 38.43 45.36 31.24
C ASP A 657 39.01 45.81 32.60
N LYS A 658 38.22 46.48 33.44
CA LYS A 658 38.63 47.03 34.75
C LYS A 658 38.11 46.22 35.95
N ARG A 659 37.41 45.11 35.72
CA ARG A 659 36.87 44.27 36.80
C ARG A 659 37.86 43.18 37.20
N GLU A 660 37.78 42.77 38.45
CA GLU A 660 38.45 41.57 38.94
C GLU A 660 38.00 40.36 38.09
N PRO A 661 38.91 39.42 37.73
CA PRO A 661 38.56 38.24 36.93
C PRO A 661 37.71 37.26 37.74
N THR A 662 36.44 37.60 37.92
CA THR A 662 35.46 36.76 38.62
C THR A 662 34.74 35.86 37.61
N LEU A 663 34.88 34.54 37.77
CA LEU A 663 34.13 33.57 36.97
C LEU A 663 32.68 33.50 37.45
N VAL A 664 31.75 34.12 36.72
CA VAL A 664 30.31 33.97 36.98
C VAL A 664 29.79 32.78 36.17
N SER A 665 29.64 31.63 36.83
CA SER A 665 29.00 30.46 36.23
C SER A 665 27.48 30.60 36.27
N LEU A 666 26.90 31.17 35.21
CA LEU A 666 25.45 31.17 34.97
C LEU A 666 25.02 29.82 34.41
N ALA A 667 24.69 28.88 35.29
CA ALA A 667 24.03 27.66 34.89
C ALA A 667 22.56 27.98 34.56
N GLN A 668 22.19 27.98 33.28
CA GLN A 668 20.78 27.97 32.90
C GLN A 668 20.21 26.59 33.25
N PHE A 669 19.63 26.46 34.44
CA PHE A 669 18.88 25.26 34.83
C PHE A 669 17.59 25.20 34.01
N ARG A 670 17.66 24.55 32.84
CA ARG A 670 16.47 24.27 32.05
C ARG A 670 15.82 23.02 32.66
N CYS A 671 14.77 23.20 33.46
CA CYS A 671 13.90 22.11 33.88
C CYS A 671 13.40 21.37 32.62
N VAL A 672 14.00 20.23 32.31
CA VAL A 672 13.51 19.35 31.26
C VAL A 672 12.18 18.78 31.76
N ALA A 673 11.09 19.42 31.36
CA ALA A 673 9.71 18.93 31.34
C ALA A 673 9.32 17.90 32.42
N LEU A 674 9.21 18.33 33.67
CA LEU A 674 8.16 17.81 34.56
C LEU A 674 6.84 18.42 34.08
N HIS A 675 6.20 17.81 33.07
CA HIS A 675 4.77 18.02 32.82
C HIS A 675 4.01 17.39 34.00
N LEU A 676 3.99 18.10 35.13
CA LEU A 676 2.98 17.91 36.16
C LEU A 676 1.68 18.43 35.55
N SER A 677 0.83 17.50 35.13
CA SER A 677 -0.55 17.70 34.76
C SER A 677 -1.29 18.46 35.87
N ARG A 678 -1.39 19.78 35.75
CA ARG A 678 -2.49 20.53 36.35
C ARG A 678 -3.65 20.46 35.38
N HIS A 679 -4.49 19.44 35.55
CA HIS A 679 -5.88 19.55 35.13
C HIS A 679 -6.55 20.60 36.02
N ALA A 680 -6.95 21.71 35.42
CA ALA A 680 -7.96 22.60 35.97
C ALA A 680 -8.91 22.97 34.81
N SER A 681 -10.20 22.71 35.06
CA SER A 681 -11.41 22.93 34.26
C SER A 681 -11.48 22.27 32.88
#